data_AF-I0X7I3-F1
#
_entry.id   AF-I0X7I3-F1
#
_cell.length_a   1.000
_cell.length_b   1.000
_cell.length_c   1.000
_cell.angle_alpha   90.00
_cell.angle_beta   90.00
_cell.angle_gamma   90.00
#
_symmetry.space_group_name_H-M   'P 1'
#
loop_
_entity.id
_entity.type
_entity.pdbx_description
1 polymer ?
#
loop_
_entity_poly.entity_id
_entity_poly.type
_entity_poly.pdbx_seq_one_letter_code
_entity_poly.pdbx_strand_id
1 'polypeptide(L)'
;MKKIIQSAEKAFYSAAAGLFVSLLFFSCASYDNSSDSSSASGVIADYVKTKYSNGTSDSGQSQSNWKMANCHDPKLFQDDDGTYYVYSTDASTGNIGYTGLNVRYSKDLVNWTVSSKSCIQGYWDEDFLAWEGFTASSNETVQNNTSYTASSWAPTVIKQNGLYYMYHGVNADVAHTSGTNWASSIVLAIASSPLGPFYPASYVSSYSGSDSNVNAIKTKLENLGVNYSQNFLVRYSAMSGKTRTANSSLDGNEIDNPDYSDSNNSRLGCIDPEFVFDISTGKLMEYTIGSNICYAMIYGSWLYGIGLIYVDAISLKPVANEAFSYTDSSENSVSVTLGDELDMSLDQANKLAYPSNSSAYHLIGTRIAGGYGAGYEGAQLFYNSETGYYYLITSCGGLDYEYRCTVSRSSSIEGGYVDAGGQSMLLTSSNASSYHSYGSKIIGSHVLYNEYSFRSQGGLSVLRGNNGKILFACHSRTNFQYGYYFYLQIHQMFFNEDGWPVLNQNEYYSDFSDYTSDGTESLTKLSLDDIAGTYDTILTVRGSTSGTFTSGMNESASVASLEDAEPTESKTMKIASDGSISGSNYSGIVELSSDGYSAVITLKDASGSELGTFKGYFMYALDWARKGSRVDRYTITFTSLSSTESDAEAGEYFWGNKR
;
A
#
# COMPACT_ATOMS: atom_id res chain seq x y z
N MET A 1 -5.21 17.38 -11.04
CA MET A 1 -4.86 15.97 -10.78
C MET A 1 -4.28 15.21 -11.97
N LYS A 2 -4.91 15.10 -13.16
CA LYS A 2 -4.30 14.39 -14.33
C LYS A 2 -2.89 14.88 -14.69
N LYS A 3 -2.61 16.19 -14.54
CA LYS A 3 -1.28 16.78 -14.73
C LYS A 3 -0.31 16.60 -13.54
N ILE A 4 -0.81 16.30 -12.34
CA ILE A 4 -0.05 16.20 -11.08
C ILE A 4 0.45 14.77 -10.89
N ILE A 5 -0.43 13.77 -11.09
CA ILE A 5 -0.04 12.35 -11.07
C ILE A 5 0.92 12.05 -12.24
N GLN A 6 0.62 12.53 -13.45
CA GLN A 6 1.50 12.37 -14.61
C GLN A 6 2.81 13.22 -14.54
N SER A 7 2.88 14.28 -13.72
CA SER A 7 4.11 15.08 -13.56
C SER A 7 5.08 14.43 -12.59
N ALA A 8 4.57 13.89 -11.48
CA ALA A 8 5.36 13.12 -10.52
C ALA A 8 6.05 11.95 -11.25
N GLU A 9 5.29 11.14 -12.00
CA GLU A 9 5.82 9.97 -12.69
C GLU A 9 6.82 10.32 -13.81
N LYS A 10 6.54 11.32 -14.65
CA LYS A 10 7.45 11.71 -15.75
C LYS A 10 8.80 12.24 -15.25
N ALA A 11 8.84 12.86 -14.07
CA ALA A 11 10.09 13.30 -13.46
C ALA A 11 10.94 12.09 -13.01
N PHE A 12 10.32 11.06 -12.44
CA PHE A 12 11.01 9.82 -12.02
C PHE A 12 11.57 9.02 -13.20
N TYR A 13 10.80 8.86 -14.30
CA TYR A 13 11.28 8.15 -15.50
C TYR A 13 12.46 8.84 -16.20
N SER A 14 12.55 10.18 -16.12
CA SER A 14 13.58 10.94 -16.83
C SER A 14 15.00 10.79 -16.25
N ALA A 15 15.13 10.29 -15.02
CA ALA A 15 16.42 10.05 -14.37
C ALA A 15 17.00 8.64 -14.64
N ALA A 16 16.20 7.68 -15.11
CA ALA A 16 16.60 6.27 -15.24
C ALA A 16 16.92 5.82 -16.68
N ALA A 17 16.60 6.61 -17.72
CA ALA A 17 16.75 6.18 -19.11
C ALA A 17 18.12 6.56 -19.72
N GLY A 18 19.15 5.78 -19.41
CA GLY A 18 20.46 5.83 -20.06
C GLY A 18 20.75 4.61 -20.95
N LEU A 19 20.47 4.75 -22.25
CA LEU A 19 21.01 4.01 -23.41
C LEU A 19 20.77 2.48 -23.55
N PHE A 20 19.99 2.11 -24.57
CA PHE A 20 20.35 1.23 -25.73
C PHE A 20 19.14 0.45 -26.23
N VAL A 21 18.69 0.70 -27.46
CA VAL A 21 18.05 -0.32 -28.29
C VAL A 21 18.45 -0.12 -29.75
N SER A 22 19.04 -1.14 -30.35
CA SER A 22 18.91 -1.38 -31.78
C SER A 22 18.56 -2.85 -32.00
N LEU A 23 17.60 -3.05 -32.91
CA LEU A 23 17.37 -4.21 -33.78
C LEU A 23 16.27 -5.24 -33.42
N LEU A 24 15.40 -5.34 -34.44
CA LEU A 24 14.83 -6.52 -35.11
C LEU A 24 13.60 -7.20 -34.50
N PHE A 25 12.49 -6.90 -35.16
CA PHE A 25 11.21 -7.61 -35.13
C PHE A 25 11.35 -9.04 -35.64
N PHE A 26 10.81 -10.00 -34.88
CA PHE A 26 10.19 -11.21 -35.41
C PHE A 26 8.81 -11.36 -34.78
N SER A 27 7.78 -11.42 -35.63
CA SER A 27 6.40 -11.60 -35.22
C SER A 27 6.11 -13.08 -34.92
N CYS A 28 5.44 -13.32 -33.80
CA CYS A 28 4.56 -14.48 -33.63
C CYS A 28 3.16 -13.97 -33.31
N ALA A 29 2.17 -14.65 -33.87
CA ALA A 29 0.82 -14.17 -34.13
C ALA A 29 0.09 -13.65 -32.87
N SER A 30 -0.21 -12.36 -32.87
CA SER A 30 -1.18 -11.72 -31.99
C SER A 30 -2.59 -12.21 -32.33
N TYR A 31 -3.29 -12.75 -31.33
CA TYR A 31 -4.73 -12.97 -31.40
C TYR A 31 -5.41 -11.59 -31.48
N ASP A 32 -6.32 -11.47 -32.44
CA ASP A 32 -6.95 -10.22 -32.84
C ASP A 32 -8.03 -9.84 -31.80
N ASN A 33 -7.71 -8.90 -30.91
CA ASN A 33 -8.65 -8.37 -29.91
C ASN A 33 -9.63 -7.35 -30.52
N SER A 34 -9.84 -7.37 -31.85
CA SER A 34 -10.58 -6.35 -32.58
C SER A 34 -12.09 -6.61 -32.75
N SER A 35 -12.66 -7.61 -32.08
CA SER A 35 -14.12 -7.83 -32.11
C SER A 35 -14.83 -7.45 -30.82
N ASP A 36 -14.59 -6.26 -30.27
CA ASP A 36 -15.61 -5.62 -29.42
C ASP A 36 -15.56 -4.08 -29.39
N SER A 37 -15.10 -3.45 -30.47
CA SER A 37 -15.18 -1.99 -30.64
C SER A 37 -16.54 -1.52 -31.19
N SER A 38 -17.58 -2.35 -31.15
CA SER A 38 -18.93 -1.95 -31.55
C SER A 38 -20.01 -2.66 -30.73
N SER A 39 -20.57 -1.93 -29.76
CA SER A 39 -21.87 -2.14 -29.07
C SER A 39 -21.94 -2.60 -27.59
N ALA A 40 -20.86 -2.52 -26.80
CA ALA A 40 -20.95 -2.75 -25.34
C ALA A 40 -21.05 -1.47 -24.47
N SER A 41 -21.34 -0.29 -25.03
CA SER A 41 -21.28 1.01 -24.34
C SER A 41 -22.46 1.33 -23.40
N GLY A 42 -23.06 0.36 -22.70
CA GLY A 42 -24.22 0.66 -21.85
C GLY A 42 -24.57 -0.28 -20.69
N VAL A 43 -24.15 -1.54 -20.69
CA VAL A 43 -24.65 -2.51 -19.68
C VAL A 43 -23.59 -2.97 -18.68
N ILE A 44 -22.31 -3.00 -19.10
CA ILE A 44 -21.17 -3.45 -18.30
C ILE A 44 -20.75 -2.41 -17.24
N ALA A 45 -21.13 -1.14 -17.43
CA ALA A 45 -20.78 -0.08 -16.51
C ALA A 45 -21.71 -0.06 -15.26
N ASP A 46 -23.00 -0.35 -15.39
CA ASP A 46 -23.98 -0.10 -14.31
C ASP A 46 -23.86 -1.03 -13.10
N TYR A 47 -23.58 -2.32 -13.31
CA TYR A 47 -23.47 -3.28 -12.20
C TYR A 47 -22.20 -3.04 -11.37
N VAL A 48 -21.05 -2.85 -12.02
CA VAL A 48 -19.81 -2.47 -11.32
C VAL A 48 -19.97 -1.10 -10.64
N LYS A 49 -20.59 -0.11 -11.32
CA LYS A 49 -20.89 1.19 -10.71
C LYS A 49 -21.75 1.07 -9.46
N THR A 50 -22.81 0.26 -9.47
CA THR A 50 -23.72 0.11 -8.32
C THR A 50 -23.07 -0.60 -7.14
N LYS A 51 -22.13 -1.52 -7.40
CA LYS A 51 -21.30 -2.10 -6.34
C LYS A 51 -20.42 -1.03 -5.67
N TYR A 52 -19.63 -0.29 -6.46
CA TYR A 52 -18.62 0.64 -5.92
C TYR A 52 -19.09 2.07 -5.67
N SER A 53 -20.30 2.47 -6.09
CA SER A 53 -20.81 3.84 -5.95
C SER A 53 -22.34 3.91 -5.85
N ASN A 54 -22.87 5.01 -5.32
CA ASN A 54 -24.32 5.24 -5.15
C ASN A 54 -25.01 5.87 -6.39
N GLY A 55 -24.35 5.98 -7.55
CA GLY A 55 -24.85 6.75 -8.70
C GLY A 55 -24.70 6.08 -10.07
N THR A 56 -25.42 6.61 -11.07
CA THR A 56 -25.45 6.10 -12.47
C THR A 56 -24.45 6.80 -13.41
N SER A 57 -23.70 7.80 -12.96
CA SER A 57 -22.76 8.58 -13.81
C SER A 57 -21.29 8.36 -13.44
N ASP A 58 -20.45 8.19 -14.48
CA ASP A 58 -18.97 8.09 -14.47
C ASP A 58 -18.26 9.39 -14.04
N SER A 59 -18.82 10.15 -13.10
CA SER A 59 -18.18 11.38 -12.64
C SER A 59 -18.71 11.80 -11.26
N GLY A 60 -17.76 11.99 -10.34
CA GLY A 60 -18.01 12.53 -9.02
C GLY A 60 -18.61 13.93 -9.06
N GLN A 61 -19.88 14.03 -8.68
CA GLN A 61 -20.46 15.32 -8.29
C GLN A 61 -20.39 15.53 -6.76
N SER A 62 -20.16 14.46 -5.97
CA SER A 62 -20.00 14.54 -4.51
C SER A 62 -19.27 13.30 -3.95
N GLN A 63 -18.34 13.51 -3.01
CA GLN A 63 -17.66 12.45 -2.26
C GLN A 63 -18.63 11.50 -1.53
N SER A 64 -19.81 12.00 -1.15
CA SER A 64 -20.86 11.20 -0.50
C SER A 64 -21.35 10.01 -1.33
N ASN A 65 -21.08 9.98 -2.64
CA ASN A 65 -21.51 8.92 -3.55
C ASN A 65 -20.44 7.85 -3.78
N TRP A 66 -19.24 8.00 -3.23
CA TRP A 66 -18.08 7.21 -3.65
C TRP A 66 -18.02 5.78 -3.09
N LYS A 67 -18.82 5.37 -2.10
CA LYS A 67 -18.73 4.05 -1.42
C LYS A 67 -17.29 3.49 -1.39
N MET A 68 -16.96 2.55 -2.29
CA MET A 68 -15.66 1.89 -2.43
C MET A 68 -14.83 2.41 -3.63
N ALA A 69 -15.39 3.23 -4.51
CA ALA A 69 -14.66 3.94 -5.56
C ALA A 69 -13.76 5.07 -4.99
N ASN A 70 -12.84 5.55 -5.82
CA ASN A 70 -11.88 6.62 -5.52
C ASN A 70 -11.14 6.38 -4.20
N CYS A 71 -10.68 5.16 -3.98
CA CYS A 71 -9.89 4.79 -2.81
C CYS A 71 -8.46 4.49 -3.25
N HIS A 72 -7.52 5.39 -2.97
CA HIS A 72 -6.10 5.20 -3.24
C HIS A 72 -5.34 5.06 -1.91
N ASP A 73 -4.45 4.09 -1.82
CA ASP A 73 -3.70 3.74 -0.60
C ASP A 73 -4.61 3.57 0.65
N PRO A 74 -5.57 2.64 0.63
CA PRO A 74 -6.43 2.37 1.78
C PRO A 74 -5.65 1.92 3.02
N LYS A 75 -5.86 2.65 4.12
CA LYS A 75 -5.54 2.22 5.49
C LYS A 75 -6.79 1.80 6.23
N LEU A 76 -6.93 0.48 6.44
CA LEU A 76 -7.91 -0.09 7.34
C LEU A 76 -7.58 0.23 8.80
N PHE A 77 -8.63 0.59 9.53
CA PHE A 77 -8.63 0.80 10.98
C PHE A 77 -9.98 0.32 11.53
N GLN A 78 -10.00 -0.23 12.74
CA GLN A 78 -11.26 -0.52 13.45
C GLN A 78 -11.24 0.16 14.81
N ASP A 79 -12.32 0.87 15.11
CA ASP A 79 -12.49 1.56 16.38
C ASP A 79 -13.10 0.66 17.46
N ASP A 80 -13.07 1.10 18.71
CA ASP A 80 -13.53 0.34 19.90
C ASP A 80 -15.02 -0.06 19.81
N ASP A 81 -15.82 0.69 19.04
CA ASP A 81 -17.25 0.42 18.82
C ASP A 81 -17.51 -0.61 17.68
N GLY A 82 -16.43 -1.18 17.13
CA GLY A 82 -16.44 -2.14 16.03
C GLY A 82 -16.62 -1.52 14.65
N THR A 83 -16.71 -0.20 14.50
CA THR A 83 -16.75 0.45 13.18
C THR A 83 -15.43 0.31 12.47
N TYR A 84 -15.46 -0.15 11.23
CA TYR A 84 -14.32 -0.13 10.32
C TYR A 84 -14.25 1.22 9.63
N TYR A 85 -13.03 1.73 9.51
CA TYR A 85 -12.68 2.93 8.76
C TYR A 85 -11.63 2.58 7.71
N VAL A 86 -11.69 3.27 6.57
CA VAL A 86 -10.61 3.31 5.59
C VAL A 86 -10.22 4.77 5.37
N TYR A 87 -9.00 5.11 5.76
CA TYR A 87 -8.35 6.37 5.43
C TYR A 87 -7.61 6.19 4.10
N SER A 88 -7.65 7.15 3.19
CA SER A 88 -7.05 6.98 1.87
C SER A 88 -6.58 8.31 1.29
N THR A 89 -5.55 8.27 0.46
CA THR A 89 -5.18 9.38 -0.43
C THR A 89 -6.41 9.85 -1.22
N ASP A 90 -6.64 11.17 -1.30
CA ASP A 90 -7.78 11.69 -2.06
C ASP A 90 -7.49 11.62 -3.57
N ALA A 91 -8.01 10.56 -4.20
CA ALA A 91 -7.91 10.31 -5.64
C ALA A 91 -9.15 10.82 -6.41
N SER A 92 -9.73 11.96 -6.01
CA SER A 92 -10.94 12.53 -6.62
C SER A 92 -10.91 12.52 -8.16
N THR A 93 -11.64 11.58 -8.76
CA THR A 93 -11.91 11.58 -10.19
C THR A 93 -13.01 12.59 -10.52
N GLY A 94 -12.76 13.50 -11.48
CA GLY A 94 -13.71 14.56 -11.86
C GLY A 94 -13.48 15.94 -11.23
N ASN A 95 -12.35 16.13 -10.52
CA ASN A 95 -11.85 17.47 -10.14
C ASN A 95 -12.77 18.23 -9.15
N ILE A 96 -13.31 17.53 -8.13
CA ILE A 96 -13.89 18.19 -6.96
C ILE A 96 -12.70 18.72 -6.16
N GLY A 97 -12.41 20.02 -6.25
CA GLY A 97 -11.15 20.61 -5.79
C GLY A 97 -10.92 20.54 -4.27
N TYR A 98 -10.39 19.43 -3.78
CA TYR A 98 -9.88 19.30 -2.42
C TYR A 98 -8.54 18.55 -2.39
N THR A 99 -7.58 19.13 -1.68
CA THR A 99 -6.29 18.54 -1.32
C THR A 99 -6.43 17.99 0.11
N GLY A 100 -6.10 16.72 0.34
CA GLY A 100 -6.19 16.10 1.67
C GLY A 100 -6.37 14.58 1.64
N LEU A 101 -7.03 14.04 2.67
CA LEU A 101 -7.26 12.60 2.88
C LEU A 101 -8.74 12.29 3.02
N ASN A 102 -9.23 11.26 2.36
CA ASN A 102 -10.61 10.81 2.50
C ASN A 102 -10.73 9.77 3.62
N VAL A 103 -11.88 9.74 4.30
CA VAL A 103 -12.25 8.66 5.22
C VAL A 103 -13.63 8.13 4.88
N ARG A 104 -13.75 6.81 4.89
CA ARG A 104 -15.00 6.07 4.75
C ARG A 104 -15.15 5.08 5.89
N TYR A 105 -16.38 4.71 6.22
CA TYR A 105 -16.67 3.82 7.34
C TYR A 105 -17.77 2.82 7.03
N SER A 106 -17.72 1.68 7.72
CA SER A 106 -18.63 0.55 7.55
C SER A 106 -18.76 -0.26 8.84
N LYS A 107 -19.89 -0.94 9.01
CA LYS A 107 -20.09 -1.94 10.08
C LYS A 107 -19.91 -3.39 9.59
N ASP A 108 -19.88 -3.61 8.28
CA ASP A 108 -19.91 -4.95 7.66
C ASP A 108 -18.84 -5.18 6.58
N LEU A 109 -17.97 -4.20 6.32
CA LEU A 109 -16.90 -4.20 5.31
C LEU A 109 -17.39 -4.23 3.86
N VAL A 110 -18.70 -4.22 3.62
CA VAL A 110 -19.33 -4.29 2.28
C VAL A 110 -20.02 -2.97 1.96
N ASN A 111 -20.78 -2.44 2.92
CA ASN A 111 -21.53 -1.20 2.79
C ASN A 111 -20.76 -0.04 3.42
N TRP A 112 -20.19 0.79 2.55
CA TRP A 112 -19.33 1.92 2.94
C TRP A 112 -20.03 3.26 2.79
N THR A 113 -19.92 4.10 3.82
CA THR A 113 -20.31 5.52 3.78
C THR A 113 -19.05 6.38 3.77
N VAL A 114 -19.00 7.36 2.87
CA VAL A 114 -17.83 8.25 2.71
C VAL A 114 -18.10 9.59 3.39
N SER A 115 -17.14 10.08 4.16
CA SER A 115 -17.19 11.44 4.71
C SER A 115 -17.16 12.45 3.58
N SER A 116 -18.03 13.48 3.65
CA SER A 116 -18.03 14.61 2.72
C SER A 116 -16.92 15.63 3.01
N LYS A 117 -16.10 15.38 4.03
CA LYS A 117 -14.97 16.22 4.43
C LYS A 117 -13.68 15.39 4.43
N SER A 118 -12.60 16.03 4.00
CA SER A 118 -11.24 15.54 4.23
C SER A 118 -10.98 15.34 5.73
N CYS A 119 -10.16 14.37 6.11
CA CYS A 119 -9.76 14.12 7.50
C CYS A 119 -9.01 15.32 8.09
N ILE A 120 -8.21 15.99 7.26
CA ILE A 120 -7.38 17.13 7.66
C ILE A 120 -8.21 18.42 7.73
N GLN A 121 -9.36 18.50 7.02
CA GLN A 121 -10.29 19.65 7.03
C GLN A 121 -9.62 21.03 6.81
N GLY A 122 -8.50 21.06 6.09
CA GLY A 122 -7.75 22.28 5.78
C GLY A 122 -6.68 22.67 6.80
N TYR A 123 -6.48 21.91 7.88
CA TYR A 123 -5.39 22.15 8.84
C TYR A 123 -4.05 21.65 8.31
N TRP A 124 -3.30 22.52 7.64
CA TRP A 124 -1.96 22.22 7.12
C TRP A 124 -0.86 22.62 8.11
N ASP A 125 0.27 21.94 7.99
CA ASP A 125 1.52 22.27 8.67
C ASP A 125 2.12 23.55 8.05
N GLU A 126 2.22 24.62 8.84
CA GLU A 126 2.75 25.91 8.40
C GLU A 126 4.25 25.84 8.09
N ASP A 127 5.02 25.07 8.84
CA ASP A 127 6.47 24.92 8.65
C ASP A 127 6.76 24.13 7.37
N PHE A 128 5.94 23.13 7.04
CA PHE A 128 6.05 22.40 5.78
C PHE A 128 5.75 23.32 4.59
N LEU A 129 4.66 24.09 4.68
CA LEU A 129 4.30 25.03 3.63
C LEU A 129 5.40 26.08 3.45
N ALA A 130 5.96 26.61 4.54
CA ALA A 130 7.09 27.54 4.50
C ALA A 130 8.35 26.89 3.89
N TRP A 131 8.64 25.64 4.25
CA TRP A 131 9.79 24.88 3.74
C TRP A 131 9.75 24.72 2.20
N GLU A 132 8.56 24.49 1.66
CA GLU A 132 8.29 24.46 0.21
C GLU A 132 8.34 25.83 -0.48
N GLY A 133 8.55 26.90 0.29
CA GLY A 133 8.58 28.26 -0.23
C GLY A 133 7.20 28.84 -0.48
N PHE A 134 6.14 28.28 0.11
CA PHE A 134 4.83 28.93 0.12
C PHE A 134 4.80 30.04 1.17
N THR A 135 4.66 31.29 0.72
CA THR A 135 4.34 32.43 1.61
C THR A 135 2.83 32.54 1.80
N ALA A 136 2.37 32.52 3.05
CA ALA A 136 0.97 32.81 3.38
C ALA A 136 0.62 34.24 2.96
N SER A 137 -0.26 34.42 1.97
CA SER A 137 -0.86 35.73 1.69
C SER A 137 -2.06 35.95 2.62
N SER A 138 -2.35 37.20 3.01
CA SER A 138 -3.39 37.57 3.99
C SER A 138 -4.83 37.13 3.66
N ASN A 139 -5.05 36.64 2.45
CA ASN A 139 -6.32 36.23 1.87
C ASN A 139 -6.33 34.75 1.44
N GLU A 140 -5.17 34.09 1.47
CA GLU A 140 -5.03 32.64 1.50
C GLU A 140 -4.95 32.24 2.97
N THR A 141 -6.09 32.09 3.63
CA THR A 141 -6.07 31.55 4.99
C THR A 141 -5.38 30.20 4.97
N VAL A 142 -4.41 29.98 5.88
CA VAL A 142 -3.72 28.71 6.18
C VAL A 142 -4.70 27.52 6.28
N GLN A 143 -5.97 27.79 6.55
CA GLN A 143 -7.06 26.82 6.71
C GLN A 143 -7.92 26.55 5.45
N ASN A 144 -7.72 27.26 4.33
CA ASN A 144 -8.45 27.04 3.06
C ASN A 144 -7.52 27.15 1.86
N ASN A 145 -6.79 26.07 1.65
CA ASN A 145 -5.79 25.87 0.62
C ASN A 145 -6.42 25.49 -0.74
N THR A 146 -7.06 26.45 -1.42
CA THR A 146 -7.51 26.22 -2.81
C THR A 146 -6.44 26.58 -3.85
N SER A 147 -5.33 27.20 -3.44
CA SER A 147 -4.26 27.71 -4.31
C SER A 147 -2.90 27.05 -4.15
N TYR A 148 -2.60 26.33 -3.06
CA TYR A 148 -1.32 25.61 -2.89
C TYR A 148 -1.37 24.22 -3.53
N THR A 149 -0.19 23.73 -3.94
CA THR A 149 -0.02 22.45 -4.66
C THR A 149 0.35 21.28 -3.75
N ALA A 150 0.33 21.46 -2.43
CA ALA A 150 0.57 20.39 -1.47
C ALA A 150 -0.59 19.37 -1.44
N SER A 151 -0.26 18.10 -1.23
CA SER A 151 -1.19 16.99 -1.18
C SER A 151 -0.79 15.98 -0.11
N SER A 152 -1.77 15.31 0.51
CA SER A 152 -1.54 14.33 1.58
C SER A 152 -1.78 12.92 1.07
N TRP A 153 -0.80 12.04 1.25
CA TRP A 153 -0.80 10.69 0.68
C TRP A 153 -0.60 9.63 1.77
N ALA A 154 -1.12 8.43 1.50
CA ALA A 154 -0.87 7.17 2.21
C ALA A 154 -0.82 7.31 3.73
N PRO A 155 -1.97 7.58 4.38
CA PRO A 155 -2.00 7.74 5.82
C PRO A 155 -1.90 6.40 6.54
N THR A 156 -1.33 6.41 7.75
CA THR A 156 -1.53 5.36 8.75
C THR A 156 -2.12 5.97 10.01
N VAL A 157 -3.02 5.25 10.69
CA VAL A 157 -3.76 5.75 11.86
C VAL A 157 -3.74 4.73 12.98
N ILE A 158 -3.44 5.20 14.19
CA ILE A 158 -3.59 4.44 15.44
C ILE A 158 -4.45 5.21 16.44
N LYS A 159 -5.01 4.49 17.42
CA LYS A 159 -5.74 5.09 18.53
C LYS A 159 -5.06 4.75 19.85
N GLN A 160 -4.77 5.78 20.65
CA GLN A 160 -4.26 5.62 22.01
C GLN A 160 -4.72 6.78 22.89
N ASN A 161 -4.89 6.54 24.20
CA ASN A 161 -5.30 7.58 25.16
C ASN A 161 -6.62 8.31 24.76
N GLY A 162 -7.48 7.63 24.00
CA GLY A 162 -8.71 8.19 23.44
C GLY A 162 -8.48 9.32 22.43
N LEU A 163 -7.35 9.32 21.75
CA LEU A 163 -6.98 10.19 20.64
C LEU A 163 -6.60 9.33 19.43
N TYR A 164 -6.79 9.90 18.24
CA TYR A 164 -6.41 9.29 16.97
C TYR A 164 -5.17 10.02 16.47
N TYR A 165 -4.12 9.27 16.16
CA TYR A 165 -2.84 9.78 15.68
C TYR A 165 -2.65 9.28 14.26
N MET A 166 -2.35 10.20 13.35
CA MET A 166 -2.17 9.93 11.94
C MET A 166 -0.77 10.36 11.51
N TYR A 167 0.00 9.43 10.97
CA TYR A 167 1.12 9.78 10.11
C TYR A 167 0.65 9.78 8.67
N HIS A 168 1.05 10.77 7.89
CA HIS A 168 0.77 10.77 6.46
C HIS A 168 1.91 11.45 5.70
N GLY A 169 2.08 11.03 4.45
CA GLY A 169 2.93 11.73 3.50
C GLY A 169 2.34 13.10 3.17
N VAL A 170 3.18 14.12 3.03
CA VAL A 170 2.83 15.39 2.40
C VAL A 170 3.79 15.62 1.27
N ASN A 171 3.25 15.78 0.06
CA ASN A 171 4.00 15.98 -1.16
C ASN A 171 3.61 17.31 -1.79
N ALA A 172 4.60 18.06 -2.26
CA ALA A 172 4.41 19.26 -3.05
C ALA A 172 5.19 19.16 -4.37
N ASP A 173 4.46 19.35 -5.47
CA ASP A 173 5.02 19.61 -6.78
C ASP A 173 4.94 21.11 -7.03
N VAL A 174 6.07 21.81 -6.97
CA VAL A 174 6.14 23.22 -7.38
C VAL A 174 6.78 23.29 -8.76
N ALA A 175 5.96 23.56 -9.78
CA ALA A 175 6.43 23.81 -11.13
C ALA A 175 7.21 25.14 -11.15
N HIS A 176 8.53 25.08 -11.09
CA HIS A 176 9.38 26.25 -11.24
C HIS A 176 9.65 26.53 -12.73
N THR A 177 9.85 27.80 -13.08
CA THR A 177 10.17 28.26 -14.44
C THR A 177 11.46 27.67 -15.03
N SER A 178 12.22 26.88 -14.25
CA SER A 178 13.50 26.32 -14.67
C SER A 178 13.82 24.93 -14.10
N GLY A 179 12.80 24.15 -13.72
CA GLY A 179 12.93 22.79 -13.18
C GLY A 179 11.71 22.39 -12.34
N THR A 180 11.57 21.11 -12.03
CA THR A 180 10.62 20.63 -11.02
C THR A 180 11.34 20.43 -9.69
N ASN A 181 10.79 21.04 -8.65
CA ASN A 181 11.15 20.75 -7.27
C ASN A 181 10.07 19.81 -6.73
N TRP A 182 10.50 18.70 -6.15
CA TRP A 182 9.60 17.80 -5.45
C TRP A 182 10.10 17.65 -4.03
N ALA A 183 9.19 17.79 -3.08
CA ALA A 183 9.48 17.57 -1.69
C ALA A 183 8.39 16.74 -1.04
N SER A 184 8.84 15.95 -0.08
CA SER A 184 8.07 14.98 0.63
C SER A 184 8.41 15.05 2.10
N SER A 185 7.41 14.87 2.95
CA SER A 185 7.61 14.69 4.39
C SER A 185 6.60 13.71 4.94
N ILE A 186 6.96 13.08 6.06
CA ILE A 186 6.00 12.35 6.90
C ILE A 186 5.74 13.21 8.13
N VAL A 187 4.46 13.52 8.36
CA VAL A 187 4.02 14.40 9.43
C VAL A 187 3.01 13.74 10.35
N LEU A 188 2.99 14.15 11.62
CA LEU A 188 2.05 13.71 12.64
C LEU A 188 0.88 14.69 12.79
N ALA A 189 -0.34 14.18 12.69
CA ALA A 189 -1.57 14.90 12.99
C ALA A 189 -2.43 14.15 14.01
N ILE A 190 -3.20 14.89 14.82
CA ILE A 190 -3.93 14.35 15.98
C ILE A 190 -5.40 14.81 15.93
N ALA A 191 -6.31 13.88 16.23
CA ALA A 191 -7.75 14.14 16.33
C ALA A 191 -8.36 13.55 17.60
N SER A 192 -9.48 14.13 18.03
CA SER A 192 -10.36 13.57 19.09
C SER A 192 -11.47 12.66 18.54
N SER A 193 -11.57 12.54 17.21
CA SER A 193 -12.60 11.81 16.47
C SER A 193 -11.98 11.06 15.30
N PRO A 194 -12.45 9.85 14.94
CA PRO A 194 -11.92 9.10 13.81
C PRO A 194 -12.18 9.81 12.47
N LEU A 195 -13.17 10.72 12.40
CA LEU A 195 -13.47 11.50 11.19
C LEU A 195 -12.70 12.83 11.12
N GLY A 196 -11.80 13.10 12.07
CA GLY A 196 -11.13 14.38 12.22
C GLY A 196 -12.04 15.47 12.81
N PRO A 197 -11.63 16.76 12.71
CA PRO A 197 -10.41 17.22 12.04
C PRO A 197 -9.13 16.67 12.70
N PHE A 198 -8.17 16.29 11.86
CA PHE A 198 -6.80 15.98 12.27
C PHE A 198 -5.97 17.26 12.20
N TYR A 199 -5.41 17.67 13.33
CA TYR A 199 -4.62 18.89 13.47
C TYR A 199 -3.12 18.54 13.53
N PRO A 200 -2.22 19.32 12.90
CA PRO A 200 -0.77 19.16 13.08
C PRO A 200 -0.39 19.14 14.57
N ALA A 201 0.47 18.23 14.99
CA ALA A 201 0.78 18.03 16.41
C ALA A 201 1.42 19.28 17.09
N SER A 202 2.24 20.02 16.34
CA SER A 202 2.85 21.29 16.76
C SER A 202 1.80 22.40 16.93
N TYR A 203 0.81 22.47 16.03
CA TYR A 203 -0.32 23.39 16.12
C TYR A 203 -1.12 23.15 17.40
N VAL A 204 -1.43 21.89 17.73
CA VAL A 204 -2.14 21.56 18.98
C VAL A 204 -1.36 22.03 20.21
N SER A 205 -0.05 21.81 20.22
CA SER A 205 0.83 22.14 21.34
C SER A 205 0.95 23.64 21.57
N SER A 206 1.12 24.42 20.49
CA SER A 206 1.23 25.88 20.54
C SER A 206 -0.11 26.60 20.65
N TYR A 207 -1.24 25.89 20.51
CA TYR A 207 -2.57 26.48 20.46
C TYR A 207 -2.90 27.27 21.74
N SER A 208 -3.34 28.52 21.56
CA SER A 208 -3.77 29.44 22.63
C SER A 208 -5.17 30.04 22.40
N GLY A 209 -5.95 29.46 21.46
CA GLY A 209 -7.29 29.94 21.10
C GLY A 209 -8.41 29.27 21.90
N SER A 210 -9.66 29.42 21.41
CA SER A 210 -10.87 28.96 22.11
C SER A 210 -11.54 27.72 21.50
N ASP A 211 -10.97 27.08 20.48
CA ASP A 211 -11.50 25.83 19.91
C ASP A 211 -11.47 24.72 20.97
N SER A 212 -12.67 24.25 21.36
CA SER A 212 -12.82 23.23 22.40
C SER A 212 -12.24 21.88 22.00
N ASN A 213 -12.22 21.53 20.71
CA ASN A 213 -11.64 20.27 20.25
C ASN A 213 -10.12 20.29 20.39
N VAL A 214 -9.47 21.35 19.93
CA VAL A 214 -8.01 21.50 20.04
C VAL A 214 -7.58 21.54 21.50
N ASN A 215 -8.29 22.32 22.34
CA ASN A 215 -8.02 22.41 23.77
C ASN A 215 -8.20 21.06 24.49
N ALA A 216 -9.16 20.23 24.09
CA ALA A 216 -9.36 18.90 24.65
C ALA A 216 -8.21 17.94 24.28
N ILE A 217 -7.71 18.00 23.03
CA ILE A 217 -6.54 17.22 22.60
C ILE A 217 -5.30 17.69 23.39
N LYS A 218 -5.05 19.00 23.43
CA LYS A 218 -3.93 19.62 24.14
C LYS A 218 -3.89 19.21 25.61
N THR A 219 -5.02 19.29 26.31
CA THR A 219 -5.12 18.89 27.73
C THR A 219 -4.71 17.42 27.95
N LYS A 220 -5.09 16.53 27.02
CA LYS A 220 -4.69 15.12 27.10
C LYS A 220 -3.19 14.94 26.90
N LEU A 221 -2.59 15.67 25.96
CA LEU A 221 -1.15 15.65 25.72
C LEU A 221 -0.37 16.19 26.94
N GLU A 222 -0.82 17.30 27.52
CA GLU A 222 -0.22 17.88 28.74
C GLU A 222 -0.26 16.89 29.92
N ASN A 223 -1.38 16.17 30.09
CA ASN A 223 -1.49 15.12 31.13
C ASN A 223 -0.56 13.93 30.89
N LEU A 224 -0.17 13.67 29.63
CA LEU A 224 0.82 12.66 29.27
C LEU A 224 2.25 13.20 29.36
N GLY A 225 2.45 14.50 29.64
CA GLY A 225 3.75 15.15 29.60
C GLY A 225 4.30 15.35 28.18
N VAL A 226 3.45 15.28 27.16
CA VAL A 226 3.83 15.37 25.75
C VAL A 226 3.60 16.78 25.22
N ASN A 227 4.62 17.33 24.56
CA ASN A 227 4.56 18.60 23.83
C ASN A 227 5.36 18.46 22.53
N TYR A 228 4.87 19.05 21.44
CA TYR A 228 5.51 19.01 20.14
C TYR A 228 6.03 20.39 19.74
N SER A 229 7.34 20.53 19.60
CA SER A 229 7.98 21.71 18.97
C SER A 229 7.78 21.72 17.46
N GLN A 230 7.65 20.54 16.86
CA GLN A 230 7.41 20.27 15.45
C GLN A 230 6.61 18.97 15.30
N ASN A 231 6.09 18.70 14.10
CA ASN A 231 5.34 17.47 13.82
C ASN A 231 5.93 16.65 12.67
N PHE A 232 7.20 16.83 12.35
CA PHE A 232 7.91 16.05 11.33
C PHE A 232 8.51 14.77 11.90
N LEU A 233 8.29 13.67 11.20
CA LEU A 233 9.05 12.45 11.40
C LEU A 233 10.34 12.50 10.57
N VAL A 234 10.20 12.72 9.27
CA VAL A 234 11.30 12.80 8.31
C VAL A 234 10.89 13.66 7.12
N ARG A 235 11.84 14.37 6.53
CA ARG A 235 11.65 15.28 5.40
C ARG A 235 12.70 15.07 4.32
N TYR A 236 12.31 15.37 3.10
CA TYR A 236 13.16 15.29 1.92
C TYR A 236 12.77 16.28 0.82
N SER A 237 13.72 17.00 0.23
CA SER A 237 13.49 17.88 -0.94
C SER A 237 14.51 17.63 -2.05
N ALA A 238 14.06 17.45 -3.30
CA ALA A 238 14.90 17.37 -4.49
C ALA A 238 14.68 18.55 -5.42
N MET A 239 15.74 18.88 -6.17
CA MET A 239 15.64 19.68 -7.39
C MET A 239 16.33 18.97 -8.54
N SER A 240 15.63 18.86 -9.67
CA SER A 240 16.27 18.48 -10.93
C SER A 240 16.99 19.70 -11.52
N GLY A 241 18.32 19.62 -11.65
CA GLY A 241 19.10 20.51 -12.52
C GLY A 241 19.54 21.87 -11.98
N LYS A 242 19.42 22.19 -10.68
CA LYS A 242 19.96 23.43 -10.09
C LYS A 242 20.40 23.29 -8.62
N THR A 243 21.40 24.07 -8.23
CA THR A 243 21.75 24.38 -6.83
C THR A 243 20.74 25.36 -6.22
N ARG A 244 20.30 25.12 -4.99
CA ARG A 244 19.37 26.00 -4.27
C ARG A 244 20.10 27.30 -3.92
N THR A 245 19.60 28.44 -4.39
CA THR A 245 19.78 29.68 -3.63
C THR A 245 18.73 29.59 -2.52
N ALA A 246 19.17 29.51 -1.27
CA ALA A 246 18.32 29.28 -0.10
C ALA A 246 17.05 30.14 -0.14
N ASN A 247 15.87 29.52 -0.10
CA ASN A 247 14.69 30.23 0.36
C ASN A 247 14.82 30.34 1.88
N SER A 248 14.80 31.57 2.38
CA SER A 248 14.67 31.89 3.80
C SER A 248 13.32 31.36 4.30
N SER A 249 13.30 30.78 5.49
CA SER A 249 12.07 30.52 6.23
C SER A 249 11.38 31.83 6.64
N LEU A 250 10.15 31.72 7.15
CA LEU A 250 9.40 32.84 7.73
C LEU A 250 9.94 33.32 9.10
N ASP A 251 10.88 32.58 9.73
CA ASP A 251 11.55 33.00 10.97
C ASP A 251 12.96 33.62 10.73
N GLY A 252 13.40 33.70 9.47
CA GLY A 252 14.69 34.27 9.09
C GLY A 252 15.89 33.35 9.35
N ASN A 253 15.67 32.12 9.82
CA ASN A 253 16.68 31.09 9.89
C ASN A 253 16.72 30.30 8.58
N GLU A 254 17.89 29.90 8.10
CA GLU A 254 17.94 28.96 6.98
C GLU A 254 17.32 27.64 7.46
N ILE A 255 16.16 27.24 6.92
CA ILE A 255 15.75 25.83 7.01
C ILE A 255 16.82 25.09 6.23
N ASP A 256 17.71 24.45 6.99
CA ASP A 256 18.82 23.65 6.53
C ASP A 256 18.32 22.75 5.39
N ASN A 257 18.74 23.07 4.17
CA ASN A 257 18.42 22.24 3.02
C ASN A 257 18.95 20.84 3.34
N PRO A 258 18.13 19.77 3.23
CA PRO A 258 18.68 18.44 3.23
C PRO A 258 19.53 18.32 1.97
N ASP A 259 20.85 18.46 2.12
CA ASP A 259 21.85 18.35 1.06
C ASP A 259 22.00 16.89 0.63
N TYR A 260 20.95 16.31 0.04
CA TYR A 260 21.04 15.03 -0.64
C TYR A 260 21.19 15.29 -2.13
N SER A 261 22.37 15.74 -2.54
CA SER A 261 22.78 15.59 -3.93
C SER A 261 22.98 14.10 -4.18
N ASP A 262 22.07 13.44 -4.90
CA ASP A 262 22.47 12.14 -5.46
C ASP A 262 21.79 11.81 -6.78
N SER A 263 22.62 11.31 -7.68
CA SER A 263 22.32 10.79 -9.01
C SER A 263 21.92 9.32 -9.00
N ASN A 264 21.86 8.65 -7.84
CA ASN A 264 21.82 7.17 -7.75
C ASN A 264 20.69 6.56 -6.91
N ASN A 265 19.57 7.25 -6.65
CA ASN A 265 18.42 6.68 -5.92
C ASN A 265 18.80 6.08 -4.55
N SER A 266 19.77 6.68 -3.87
CA SER A 266 20.44 6.17 -2.65
C SER A 266 19.74 6.52 -1.34
N ARG A 267 18.63 7.27 -1.38
CA ARG A 267 17.85 7.72 -0.21
C ARG A 267 16.48 7.03 -0.10
N LEU A 268 15.90 6.98 1.09
CA LEU A 268 14.52 6.49 1.26
C LEU A 268 13.48 7.51 0.78
N GLY A 269 12.41 7.05 0.14
CA GLY A 269 11.25 7.90 -0.18
C GLY A 269 10.49 8.27 1.10
N CYS A 270 10.26 9.56 1.35
CA CYS A 270 9.67 10.04 2.60
C CYS A 270 8.14 10.12 2.55
N ILE A 271 7.50 8.99 2.22
CA ILE A 271 6.05 8.77 2.22
C ILE A 271 5.74 7.33 2.67
N ASP A 272 4.46 6.95 2.67
CA ASP A 272 3.95 5.62 3.00
C ASP A 272 4.35 5.10 4.40
N PRO A 273 4.13 5.89 5.47
CA PRO A 273 4.39 5.44 6.84
C PRO A 273 3.44 4.32 7.25
N GLU A 274 3.94 3.34 8.00
CA GLU A 274 3.11 2.25 8.53
C GLU A 274 3.67 1.70 9.84
N PHE A 275 2.80 1.39 10.81
CA PHE A 275 3.18 0.82 12.09
C PHE A 275 3.35 -0.70 12.00
N VAL A 276 4.28 -1.22 12.80
CA VAL A 276 4.45 -2.67 12.96
C VAL A 276 3.58 -3.18 14.09
N PHE A 277 2.82 -4.25 13.83
CA PHE A 277 1.93 -4.88 14.80
C PHE A 277 2.01 -6.41 14.74
N ASP A 278 1.55 -7.08 15.79
CA ASP A 278 1.36 -8.54 15.78
C ASP A 278 -0.02 -8.88 15.21
N ILE A 279 -0.05 -9.53 14.05
CA ILE A 279 -1.26 -9.91 13.33
C ILE A 279 -2.13 -10.89 14.13
N SER A 280 -1.54 -11.69 15.02
CA SER A 280 -2.27 -12.69 15.81
C SER A 280 -3.11 -12.01 16.91
N THR A 281 -2.62 -10.89 17.45
CA THR A 281 -3.25 -10.17 18.57
C THR A 281 -3.88 -8.83 18.17
N GLY A 282 -3.48 -8.25 17.04
CA GLY A 282 -3.84 -6.90 16.60
C GLY A 282 -3.14 -5.76 17.35
N LYS A 283 -2.18 -6.06 18.24
CA LYS A 283 -1.48 -5.06 19.05
C LYS A 283 -0.23 -4.55 18.35
N LEU A 284 0.08 -3.27 18.52
CA LEU A 284 1.35 -2.70 18.10
C LEU A 284 2.53 -3.43 18.75
N MET A 285 3.62 -3.57 18.01
CA MET A 285 4.85 -4.17 18.52
C MET A 285 5.65 -3.12 19.30
N GLU A 286 5.99 -3.44 20.54
CA GLU A 286 6.81 -2.62 21.42
C GLU A 286 8.27 -3.10 21.43
N TYR A 287 9.21 -2.15 21.36
CA TYR A 287 10.65 -2.39 21.39
C TYR A 287 11.31 -1.50 22.43
N THR A 288 12.28 -2.01 23.16
CA THR A 288 13.09 -1.19 24.07
C THR A 288 14.29 -0.62 23.33
N ILE A 289 14.31 0.69 23.11
CA ILE A 289 15.44 1.42 22.51
C ILE A 289 16.03 2.33 23.58
N GLY A 290 17.28 2.06 23.99
CA GLY A 290 17.86 2.71 25.16
C GLY A 290 17.05 2.40 26.43
N SER A 291 16.47 3.43 27.05
CA SER A 291 15.54 3.30 28.19
C SER A 291 14.06 3.43 27.84
N ASN A 292 13.73 3.72 26.58
CA ASN A 292 12.36 4.04 26.16
C ASN A 292 11.68 2.84 25.49
N ILE A 293 10.35 2.79 25.65
CA ILE A 293 9.51 1.85 24.92
C ILE A 293 9.04 2.54 23.65
N CYS A 294 9.30 1.92 22.52
CA CYS A 294 9.07 2.49 21.20
C CYS A 294 8.18 1.58 20.37
N TYR A 295 7.42 2.15 19.45
CA TYR A 295 6.83 1.42 18.34
C TYR A 295 7.78 1.42 17.15
N ALA A 296 7.84 0.31 16.44
CA ALA A 296 8.49 0.26 15.14
C ALA A 296 7.55 0.80 14.05
N MET A 297 8.12 1.53 13.10
CA MET A 297 7.45 1.99 11.89
C MET A 297 8.31 1.72 10.68
N ILE A 298 7.66 1.43 9.55
CA ILE A 298 8.31 1.43 8.25
C ILE A 298 7.83 2.62 7.42
N TYR A 299 8.63 3.04 6.47
CA TYR A 299 8.23 3.99 5.45
C TYR A 299 9.13 3.83 4.22
N GLY A 300 8.72 4.37 3.07
CA GLY A 300 9.53 4.22 1.86
C GLY A 300 8.69 4.11 0.61
N SER A 301 9.12 4.80 -0.44
CA SER A 301 8.58 4.66 -1.79
C SER A 301 9.70 4.82 -2.80
N TRP A 302 9.93 3.76 -3.57
CA TRP A 302 10.95 3.66 -4.61
C TRP A 302 12.34 3.98 -4.07
N LEU A 303 13.19 4.64 -4.86
CA LEU A 303 14.51 5.12 -4.47
C LEU A 303 15.33 4.01 -3.80
N TYR A 304 15.73 4.20 -2.54
CA TYR A 304 16.52 3.22 -1.78
C TYR A 304 15.66 2.11 -1.16
N GLY A 305 14.33 2.18 -1.27
CA GLY A 305 13.39 1.15 -0.85
C GLY A 305 12.67 1.49 0.46
N ILE A 306 12.46 0.46 1.28
CA ILE A 306 11.70 0.54 2.54
C ILE A 306 12.65 0.60 3.73
N GLY A 307 12.48 1.61 4.58
CA GLY A 307 13.24 1.83 5.80
C GLY A 307 12.43 1.49 7.06
N LEU A 308 13.14 1.02 8.09
CA LEU A 308 12.64 0.76 9.43
C LEU A 308 13.17 1.82 10.41
N ILE A 309 12.28 2.39 11.20
CA ILE A 309 12.56 3.40 12.22
C ILE A 309 11.76 3.11 13.51
N TYR A 310 12.03 3.88 14.56
CA TYR A 310 11.33 3.79 15.83
C TYR A 310 10.78 5.15 16.26
N VAL A 311 9.62 5.13 16.91
CA VAL A 311 9.00 6.29 17.55
C VAL A 311 8.66 5.96 18.99
N ASP A 312 8.71 6.93 19.90
CA ASP A 312 8.33 6.71 21.30
C ASP A 312 6.87 6.26 21.42
N ALA A 313 6.57 5.30 22.31
CA ALA A 313 5.24 4.71 22.40
C ALA A 313 4.17 5.65 23.00
N ILE A 314 4.56 6.73 23.68
CA ILE A 314 3.66 7.70 24.31
C ILE A 314 3.54 8.95 23.43
N SER A 315 4.67 9.57 23.09
CA SER A 315 4.74 10.83 22.34
C SER A 315 4.73 10.63 20.84
N LEU A 316 5.01 9.42 20.34
CA LEU A 316 5.23 9.14 18.91
C LEU A 316 6.33 10.00 18.28
N LYS A 317 7.16 10.70 19.05
CA LYS A 317 8.29 11.43 18.46
C LYS A 317 9.31 10.45 17.87
N PRO A 318 10.03 10.84 16.80
CA PRO A 318 11.19 10.07 16.36
C PRO A 318 12.16 9.83 17.51
N VAL A 319 12.74 8.63 17.55
CA VAL A 319 13.71 8.24 18.56
C VAL A 319 15.07 8.01 17.90
N ALA A 320 16.15 8.45 18.55
CA ALA A 320 17.50 8.18 18.10
C ALA A 320 17.80 6.67 18.18
N ASN A 321 18.18 6.05 17.07
CA ASN A 321 18.56 4.64 17.00
C ASN A 321 20.08 4.41 17.20
N GLU A 322 20.83 5.46 17.52
CA GLU A 322 22.23 5.45 17.96
C GLU A 322 22.57 6.74 18.71
N ALA A 323 23.72 6.77 19.41
CA ALA A 323 24.16 7.95 20.14
C ALA A 323 25.03 8.88 19.27
N PHE A 324 24.83 10.19 19.40
CA PHE A 324 25.63 11.20 18.70
C PHE A 324 25.71 12.51 19.50
N SER A 325 26.53 13.46 19.04
CA SER A 325 26.63 14.79 19.65
C SER A 325 26.79 15.85 18.58
N TYR A 326 26.20 17.02 18.79
CA TYR A 326 26.31 18.15 17.88
C TYR A 326 26.42 19.47 18.66
N THR A 327 26.77 20.55 17.96
CA THR A 327 26.74 21.90 18.52
C THR A 327 25.48 22.61 18.07
N ASP A 328 24.67 23.10 19.01
CA ASP A 328 23.45 23.83 18.68
C ASP A 328 23.72 25.27 18.21
N SER A 329 22.66 25.99 17.82
CA SER A 329 22.74 27.38 17.36
C SER A 329 23.20 28.38 18.44
N SER A 330 23.20 27.97 19.71
CA SER A 330 23.69 28.73 20.85
C SER A 330 25.13 28.36 21.24
N GLU A 331 25.83 27.63 20.38
CA GLU A 331 27.20 27.12 20.57
C GLU A 331 27.34 26.14 21.75
N ASN A 332 26.25 25.52 22.20
CA ASN A 332 26.30 24.51 23.25
C ASN A 332 26.53 23.12 22.65
N SER A 333 27.34 22.30 23.32
CA SER A 333 27.44 20.88 22.99
C SER A 333 26.23 20.14 23.52
N VAL A 334 25.47 19.52 22.61
CA VAL A 334 24.32 18.67 22.91
C VAL A 334 24.74 17.21 22.70
N SER A 335 24.45 16.36 23.68
CA SER A 335 24.66 14.91 23.59
C SER A 335 23.31 14.22 23.50
N VAL A 336 23.15 13.36 22.49
CA VAL A 336 21.98 12.52 22.27
C VAL A 336 22.38 11.07 22.50
N THR A 337 21.62 10.38 23.34
CA THR A 337 21.81 8.97 23.68
C THR A 337 20.90 8.10 22.81
N LEU A 338 21.31 6.85 22.59
CA LEU A 338 20.42 5.84 22.02
C LEU A 338 19.10 5.80 22.80
N GLY A 339 17.98 5.91 22.10
CA GLY A 339 16.64 5.90 22.69
C GLY A 339 16.07 7.27 23.00
N ASP A 340 16.86 8.35 22.98
CA ASP A 340 16.34 9.69 23.27
C ASP A 340 15.28 10.11 22.24
N GLU A 341 14.19 10.72 22.73
CA GLU A 341 13.22 11.39 21.87
C GLU A 341 13.86 12.59 21.17
N LEU A 342 13.53 12.77 19.89
CA LEU A 342 14.04 13.86 19.08
C LEU A 342 12.97 14.93 18.90
N ASP A 343 13.28 16.14 19.37
CA ASP A 343 12.53 17.37 19.05
C ASP A 343 12.95 17.96 17.68
N MET A 344 13.31 17.09 16.75
CA MET A 344 13.73 17.39 15.37
C MET A 344 13.43 16.20 14.46
N SER A 345 13.38 16.43 13.15
CA SER A 345 13.16 15.37 12.17
C SER A 345 14.38 14.45 12.05
N LEU A 346 14.17 13.20 11.62
CA LEU A 346 15.25 12.22 11.47
C LEU A 346 16.34 12.67 10.49
N ASP A 347 15.98 13.38 9.42
CA ASP A 347 16.94 13.94 8.45
C ASP A 347 17.78 15.08 9.07
N GLN A 348 17.18 15.93 9.91
CA GLN A 348 17.93 16.95 10.66
C GLN A 348 18.91 16.31 11.62
N ALA A 349 18.45 15.33 12.42
CA ALA A 349 19.30 14.60 13.34
C ALA A 349 20.47 13.94 12.60
N ASN A 350 20.20 13.32 11.46
CA ASN A 350 21.21 12.65 10.63
C ASN A 350 22.26 13.64 10.11
N LYS A 351 21.84 14.81 9.63
CA LYS A 351 22.76 15.88 9.17
C LYS A 351 23.66 16.37 10.30
N LEU A 352 23.12 16.53 11.50
CA LEU A 352 23.88 16.95 12.68
C LEU A 352 24.87 15.88 13.18
N ALA A 353 24.47 14.61 13.12
CA ALA A 353 25.33 13.48 13.51
C ALA A 353 26.45 13.22 12.49
N TYR A 354 26.18 13.42 11.18
CA TYR A 354 27.08 13.08 10.09
C TYR A 354 27.34 14.25 9.11
N PRO A 355 27.82 15.42 9.59
CA PRO A 355 27.94 16.61 8.77
C PRO A 355 28.95 16.48 7.62
N SER A 356 29.95 15.61 7.77
CA SER A 356 30.96 15.34 6.75
C SER A 356 30.60 14.19 5.78
N ASN A 357 29.48 13.51 6.01
CA ASN A 357 29.03 12.38 5.20
C ASN A 357 27.54 12.52 4.91
N SER A 358 27.20 13.35 3.94
CA SER A 358 25.82 13.60 3.51
C SER A 358 25.11 12.36 2.93
N SER A 359 25.82 11.25 2.73
CA SER A 359 25.28 9.96 2.30
C SER A 359 25.08 8.96 3.44
N ALA A 360 25.40 9.33 4.68
CA ALA A 360 25.08 8.52 5.85
C ALA A 360 23.55 8.50 6.06
N TYR A 361 22.97 7.34 6.33
CA TYR A 361 21.52 7.17 6.50
C TYR A 361 21.16 6.49 7.82
N HIS A 362 22.03 6.60 8.83
CA HIS A 362 21.93 5.83 10.06
C HIS A 362 20.65 6.14 10.85
N LEU A 363 20.30 7.42 10.98
CA LEU A 363 19.13 7.86 11.77
C LEU A 363 17.83 7.84 10.97
N ILE A 364 17.89 7.95 9.63
CA ILE A 364 16.68 7.98 8.80
C ILE A 364 16.08 6.59 8.55
N GLY A 365 16.78 5.52 8.93
CA GLY A 365 16.20 4.19 9.03
C GLY A 365 17.05 3.08 8.44
N THR A 366 16.79 1.86 8.92
CA THR A 366 17.43 0.63 8.45
C THR A 366 16.72 0.16 7.19
N ARG A 367 17.41 0.08 6.05
CA ARG A 367 16.82 -0.43 4.81
C ARG A 367 16.54 -1.93 4.91
N ILE A 368 15.28 -2.33 4.76
CA ILE A 368 14.83 -3.72 4.89
C ILE A 368 14.38 -4.36 3.56
N ALA A 369 14.07 -3.57 2.53
CA ALA A 369 13.72 -4.05 1.19
C ALA A 369 13.95 -2.98 0.12
N GLY A 370 13.93 -3.39 -1.15
CA GLY A 370 14.08 -2.51 -2.31
C GLY A 370 15.51 -2.00 -2.51
N GLY A 371 15.63 -0.90 -3.26
CA GLY A 371 16.90 -0.25 -3.57
C GLY A 371 17.07 0.11 -5.05
N TYR A 372 17.98 1.05 -5.31
CA TYR A 372 18.44 1.41 -6.65
C TYR A 372 17.33 1.87 -7.61
N GLY A 373 16.25 2.44 -7.08
CA GLY A 373 15.12 2.96 -7.85
C GLY A 373 14.05 1.94 -8.21
N ALA A 374 14.17 0.69 -7.74
CA ALA A 374 13.10 -0.30 -7.90
C ALA A 374 11.81 0.21 -7.25
N GLY A 375 10.67 0.03 -7.93
CA GLY A 375 9.38 0.52 -7.47
C GLY A 375 8.83 -0.35 -6.35
N TYR A 376 9.28 -0.12 -5.12
CA TYR A 376 8.81 -0.74 -3.88
C TYR A 376 8.20 0.36 -3.02
N GLU A 377 6.92 0.24 -2.68
CA GLU A 377 6.19 1.26 -1.89
C GLU A 377 4.95 0.66 -1.22
N GLY A 378 4.17 1.49 -0.52
CA GLY A 378 2.89 1.11 0.07
C GLY A 378 3.00 -0.16 0.91
N ALA A 379 4.07 -0.26 1.71
CA ALA A 379 4.46 -1.48 2.40
C ALA A 379 3.76 -1.62 3.76
N GLN A 380 3.50 -2.87 4.16
CA GLN A 380 3.00 -3.25 5.47
C GLN A 380 3.94 -4.28 6.08
N LEU A 381 4.34 -4.06 7.33
CA LEU A 381 5.11 -5.01 8.11
C LEU A 381 4.32 -5.43 9.35
N PHE A 382 4.16 -6.73 9.55
CA PHE A 382 3.57 -7.29 10.77
C PHE A 382 4.31 -8.53 11.24
N TYR A 383 4.34 -8.74 12.55
CA TYR A 383 4.77 -9.99 13.15
C TYR A 383 3.59 -10.96 13.22
N ASN A 384 3.83 -12.27 13.13
CA ASN A 384 2.85 -13.27 13.48
C ASN A 384 3.44 -14.15 14.57
N SER A 385 2.95 -13.99 15.80
CA SER A 385 3.44 -14.74 16.95
C SER A 385 3.11 -16.24 16.89
N GLU A 386 2.16 -16.66 16.06
CA GLU A 386 1.83 -18.07 15.85
C GLU A 386 2.84 -18.77 14.91
N THR A 387 3.42 -18.04 13.96
CA THR A 387 4.43 -18.60 13.02
C THR A 387 5.86 -18.26 13.40
N GLY A 388 6.06 -17.22 14.21
CA GLY A 388 7.39 -16.75 14.63
C GLY A 388 8.10 -15.86 13.61
N TYR A 389 7.39 -15.35 12.59
CA TYR A 389 7.97 -14.55 11.51
C TYR A 389 7.39 -13.13 11.43
N TYR A 390 8.23 -12.21 10.97
CA TYR A 390 7.85 -10.92 10.41
C TYR A 390 7.54 -11.08 8.93
N TYR A 391 6.44 -10.51 8.46
CA TYR A 391 6.04 -10.52 7.05
C TYR A 391 6.04 -9.10 6.52
N LEU A 392 6.75 -8.89 5.42
CA LEU A 392 6.74 -7.64 4.68
C LEU A 392 5.93 -7.86 3.41
N ILE A 393 4.79 -7.17 3.32
CA ILE A 393 4.01 -7.07 2.10
C ILE A 393 4.31 -5.73 1.45
N THR A 394 4.73 -5.72 0.19
CA THR A 394 5.13 -4.52 -0.53
C THR A 394 4.37 -4.43 -1.84
N SER A 395 3.93 -3.22 -2.19
CA SER A 395 3.42 -2.95 -3.53
C SER A 395 4.60 -2.70 -4.47
N CYS A 396 4.70 -3.51 -5.52
CA CYS A 396 5.79 -3.47 -6.50
C CYS A 396 5.28 -2.99 -7.86
N GLY A 397 6.08 -2.18 -8.56
CA GLY A 397 5.79 -1.70 -9.91
C GLY A 397 5.20 -0.30 -9.95
N GLY A 398 5.01 0.23 -11.16
CA GLY A 398 4.26 1.46 -11.37
C GLY A 398 2.75 1.26 -11.19
N LEU A 399 2.14 2.08 -10.33
CA LEU A 399 0.71 2.07 -10.05
C LEU A 399 -0.15 2.08 -11.32
N ASP A 400 0.29 2.76 -12.38
CA ASP A 400 -0.50 2.98 -13.58
C ASP A 400 -0.74 1.74 -14.44
N TYR A 401 0.15 0.75 -14.42
CA TYR A 401 0.09 -0.40 -15.34
C TYR A 401 0.44 -1.72 -14.69
N GLU A 402 1.51 -1.77 -13.90
CA GLU A 402 2.21 -3.02 -13.52
C GLU A 402 2.30 -3.23 -12.00
N TYR A 403 1.38 -2.62 -11.27
CA TYR A 403 1.33 -2.72 -9.81
C TYR A 403 0.86 -4.09 -9.33
N ARG A 404 1.52 -4.63 -8.32
CA ARG A 404 1.12 -5.87 -7.64
C ARG A 404 1.56 -5.86 -6.19
N CYS A 405 0.92 -6.67 -5.35
CA CYS A 405 1.40 -6.91 -4.00
C CYS A 405 2.30 -8.15 -3.96
N THR A 406 3.36 -8.05 -3.19
CA THR A 406 4.33 -9.12 -2.97
C THR A 406 4.48 -9.39 -1.49
N VAL A 407 4.75 -10.63 -1.09
CA VAL A 407 5.04 -10.98 0.30
C VAL A 407 6.40 -11.65 0.44
N SER A 408 7.03 -11.36 1.56
CA SER A 408 8.29 -11.95 2.02
C SER A 408 8.25 -12.06 3.55
N ARG A 409 9.17 -12.85 4.13
CA ARG A 409 9.26 -12.99 5.60
C ARG A 409 10.71 -13.03 6.10
N SER A 410 10.89 -12.66 7.37
CA SER A 410 12.14 -12.81 8.11
C SER A 410 11.86 -13.21 9.57
N SER A 411 12.85 -13.82 10.23
CA SER A 411 12.83 -14.04 11.68
C SER A 411 13.29 -12.81 12.48
N SER A 412 13.78 -11.77 11.80
CA SER A 412 14.23 -10.51 12.40
C SER A 412 13.51 -9.33 11.76
N ILE A 413 13.09 -8.35 12.58
CA ILE A 413 12.46 -7.12 12.09
C ILE A 413 13.38 -6.33 11.16
N GLU A 414 14.68 -6.32 11.45
CA GLU A 414 15.71 -5.58 10.68
C GLU A 414 16.05 -6.23 9.35
N GLY A 415 15.48 -7.39 9.04
CA GLY A 415 15.46 -7.93 7.69
C GLY A 415 16.18 -9.24 7.49
N GLY A 416 16.71 -9.43 6.28
CA GLY A 416 16.85 -10.75 5.69
C GLY A 416 15.53 -11.29 5.13
N TYR A 417 14.64 -10.38 4.67
CA TYR A 417 13.35 -10.75 4.09
C TYR A 417 13.56 -11.50 2.77
N VAL A 418 13.04 -12.73 2.72
CA VAL A 418 13.00 -13.56 1.52
C VAL A 418 11.58 -13.94 1.17
N ASP A 419 11.30 -14.10 -0.12
CA ASP A 419 10.03 -14.65 -0.58
C ASP A 419 9.95 -16.17 -0.38
N ALA A 420 8.82 -16.79 -0.76
CA ALA A 420 8.63 -18.23 -0.59
C ALA A 420 9.48 -19.09 -1.53
N GLY A 421 10.16 -18.50 -2.52
CA GLY A 421 11.20 -19.14 -3.34
C GLY A 421 12.63 -18.86 -2.85
N GLY A 422 12.79 -18.24 -1.66
CA GLY A 422 14.10 -17.94 -1.07
C GLY A 422 14.79 -16.70 -1.65
N GLN A 423 14.11 -15.89 -2.47
CA GLN A 423 14.71 -14.72 -3.11
C GLN A 423 14.68 -13.50 -2.18
N SER A 424 15.82 -12.82 -2.05
CA SER A 424 15.97 -11.62 -1.21
C SER A 424 15.17 -10.44 -1.76
N MET A 425 14.42 -9.77 -0.87
CA MET A 425 13.75 -8.50 -1.15
C MET A 425 14.68 -7.29 -1.03
N LEU A 426 15.89 -7.47 -0.47
CA LEU A 426 16.93 -6.45 -0.48
C LEU A 426 17.68 -6.51 -1.81
N LEU A 427 17.56 -5.46 -2.61
CA LEU A 427 18.12 -5.44 -3.96
C LEU A 427 19.57 -4.96 -3.97
N THR A 428 20.27 -5.38 -5.02
CA THR A 428 21.61 -4.94 -5.40
C THR A 428 21.51 -4.19 -6.73
N SER A 429 22.55 -3.43 -7.10
CA SER A 429 22.55 -2.76 -8.41
C SER A 429 22.43 -3.74 -9.59
N SER A 430 22.83 -5.01 -9.42
CA SER A 430 22.77 -6.03 -10.47
C SER A 430 21.38 -6.62 -10.73
N ASN A 431 20.45 -6.54 -9.78
CA ASN A 431 19.11 -7.11 -9.93
C ASN A 431 17.97 -6.09 -9.80
N ALA A 432 18.29 -4.82 -9.52
CA ALA A 432 17.29 -3.77 -9.39
C ALA A 432 16.43 -3.58 -10.65
N SER A 433 16.95 -3.83 -11.85
CA SER A 433 16.18 -3.73 -13.09
C SER A 433 15.23 -4.91 -13.35
N SER A 434 15.42 -6.04 -12.65
CA SER A 434 14.58 -7.24 -12.78
C SER A 434 13.76 -7.51 -11.52
N TYR A 435 13.51 -6.48 -10.71
CA TYR A 435 12.82 -6.60 -9.42
C TYR A 435 11.41 -7.21 -9.51
N HIS A 436 10.78 -7.20 -10.69
CA HIS A 436 9.51 -7.88 -10.94
C HIS A 436 9.59 -9.43 -10.85
N SER A 437 10.80 -10.01 -10.87
CA SER A 437 11.03 -11.44 -10.65
C SER A 437 11.08 -11.86 -9.18
N TYR A 438 10.97 -10.91 -8.23
CA TYR A 438 11.16 -11.13 -6.79
C TYR A 438 9.86 -10.87 -6.01
N GLY A 439 9.72 -11.50 -4.85
CA GLY A 439 8.60 -11.29 -3.92
C GLY A 439 7.37 -12.10 -4.31
N SER A 440 6.87 -12.98 -3.44
CA SER A 440 5.78 -13.89 -3.76
C SER A 440 4.51 -13.11 -4.09
N LYS A 441 3.97 -13.28 -5.31
CA LYS A 441 2.92 -12.43 -5.88
C LYS A 441 1.54 -12.76 -5.29
N ILE A 442 1.27 -12.25 -4.08
CA ILE A 442 0.06 -12.57 -3.32
C ILE A 442 -1.23 -12.09 -4.00
N ILE A 443 -1.17 -10.96 -4.71
CA ILE A 443 -2.26 -10.49 -5.59
C ILE A 443 -1.69 -9.60 -6.71
N GLY A 444 -2.28 -9.66 -7.90
CA GLY A 444 -1.93 -8.86 -9.06
C GLY A 444 -2.95 -9.03 -10.19
N SER A 445 -2.63 -8.48 -11.36
CA SER A 445 -3.54 -8.44 -12.52
C SER A 445 -4.00 -9.83 -12.96
N HIS A 446 -5.31 -10.04 -13.04
CA HIS A 446 -5.91 -11.33 -13.40
C HIS A 446 -7.30 -11.19 -14.03
N VAL A 447 -7.73 -12.24 -14.71
CA VAL A 447 -9.08 -12.36 -15.27
C VAL A 447 -9.57 -13.80 -15.27
N LEU A 448 -10.70 -14.05 -14.62
CA LEU A 448 -11.43 -15.31 -14.74
C LEU A 448 -12.32 -15.31 -15.99
N TYR A 449 -12.60 -16.52 -16.50
CA TYR A 449 -13.42 -16.70 -17.69
C TYR A 449 -14.78 -16.02 -17.55
N ASN A 450 -15.11 -15.15 -18.52
CA ASN A 450 -16.35 -14.37 -18.54
C ASN A 450 -16.55 -13.45 -17.30
N GLU A 451 -15.47 -12.99 -16.67
CA GLU A 451 -15.48 -12.00 -15.59
C GLU A 451 -14.86 -10.67 -16.01
N TYR A 452 -15.11 -9.65 -15.18
CA TYR A 452 -14.39 -8.38 -15.23
C TYR A 452 -12.95 -8.54 -14.75
N SER A 453 -12.01 -7.85 -15.40
CA SER A 453 -10.59 -7.93 -15.07
C SER A 453 -10.11 -6.75 -14.24
N PHE A 454 -9.37 -7.09 -13.20
CA PHE A 454 -8.72 -6.17 -12.28
C PHE A 454 -7.22 -6.16 -12.53
N ARG A 455 -6.61 -5.01 -12.31
CA ARG A 455 -5.18 -4.82 -12.51
C ARG A 455 -4.63 -3.82 -11.51
N SER A 456 -3.33 -3.82 -11.39
CA SER A 456 -2.63 -2.82 -10.59
C SER A 456 -3.12 -2.80 -9.12
N GLN A 457 -3.30 -3.98 -8.54
CA GLN A 457 -3.67 -4.12 -7.13
C GLN A 457 -2.48 -3.80 -6.22
N GLY A 458 -2.61 -2.76 -5.41
CA GLY A 458 -1.58 -2.35 -4.46
C GLY A 458 -2.02 -1.17 -3.61
N GLY A 459 -1.06 -0.50 -2.96
CA GLY A 459 -1.31 0.51 -1.94
C GLY A 459 -2.16 -0.12 -0.84
N LEU A 460 -1.53 -0.92 0.02
CA LEU A 460 -2.25 -1.89 0.84
C LEU A 460 -2.24 -1.52 2.32
N SER A 461 -3.16 -2.14 3.06
CA SER A 461 -3.07 -2.25 4.51
C SER A 461 -3.59 -3.59 4.99
N VAL A 462 -3.13 -3.99 6.17
CA VAL A 462 -3.60 -5.21 6.85
C VAL A 462 -4.15 -4.85 8.22
N LEU A 463 -5.25 -5.49 8.62
CA LEU A 463 -5.89 -5.31 9.92
C LEU A 463 -6.31 -6.66 10.52
N ARG A 464 -5.97 -6.87 11.79
CA ARG A 464 -6.62 -7.89 12.63
C ARG A 464 -7.90 -7.29 13.23
N GLY A 465 -9.06 -7.74 12.75
CA GLY A 465 -10.35 -7.29 13.27
C GLY A 465 -10.67 -7.87 14.65
N ASN A 466 -11.53 -7.20 15.40
CA ASN A 466 -12.00 -7.62 16.73
C ASN A 466 -12.71 -8.99 16.71
N ASN A 467 -13.20 -9.42 15.56
CA ASN A 467 -13.79 -10.74 15.33
C ASN A 467 -12.75 -11.84 15.03
N GLY A 468 -11.46 -11.52 15.08
CA GLY A 468 -10.37 -12.44 14.78
C GLY A 468 -10.12 -12.67 13.28
N LYS A 469 -10.85 -12.01 12.37
CA LYS A 469 -10.52 -12.08 10.94
C LYS A 469 -9.30 -11.22 10.65
N ILE A 470 -8.49 -11.65 9.68
CA ILE A 470 -7.40 -10.84 9.14
C ILE A 470 -7.88 -10.30 7.80
N LEU A 471 -7.85 -8.98 7.66
CA LEU A 471 -8.35 -8.26 6.51
C LEU A 471 -7.19 -7.62 5.78
N PHE A 472 -7.14 -7.82 4.47
CA PHE A 472 -6.22 -7.20 3.54
C PHE A 472 -7.02 -6.22 2.69
N ALA A 473 -6.64 -4.94 2.70
CA ALA A 473 -7.20 -3.94 1.80
C ALA A 473 -6.17 -3.52 0.78
N CYS A 474 -6.59 -3.31 -0.46
CA CYS A 474 -5.79 -2.64 -1.49
C CYS A 474 -6.71 -1.80 -2.37
N HIS A 475 -6.11 -0.91 -3.16
CA HIS A 475 -6.80 -0.35 -4.30
C HIS A 475 -6.56 -1.21 -5.55
N SER A 476 -7.45 -1.11 -6.54
CA SER A 476 -7.28 -1.72 -7.85
C SER A 476 -7.70 -0.76 -8.96
N ARG A 477 -7.01 -0.86 -10.10
CA ARG A 477 -7.49 -0.38 -11.40
C ARG A 477 -8.18 -1.51 -12.16
N THR A 478 -8.69 -1.21 -13.36
CA THR A 478 -9.42 -2.19 -14.19
C THR A 478 -9.07 -2.03 -15.67
N ASN A 479 -9.49 -3.00 -16.49
CA ASN A 479 -9.39 -2.90 -17.96
C ASN A 479 -10.70 -2.54 -18.66
N PHE A 480 -11.78 -2.40 -17.90
CA PHE A 480 -13.10 -2.03 -18.42
C PHE A 480 -13.50 -0.60 -18.04
N GLN A 481 -12.71 0.08 -17.20
CA GLN A 481 -12.85 1.49 -16.85
C GLN A 481 -11.53 2.25 -17.13
N TYR A 482 -11.57 3.58 -17.19
CA TYR A 482 -10.36 4.41 -17.33
C TYR A 482 -9.41 4.19 -16.15
N GLY A 483 -8.10 4.22 -16.42
CA GLY A 483 -7.02 3.96 -15.47
C GLY A 483 -6.86 4.98 -14.35
N TYR A 484 -7.63 6.07 -14.33
CA TYR A 484 -7.65 7.01 -13.20
C TYR A 484 -8.66 6.64 -12.11
N TYR A 485 -9.44 5.57 -12.27
CA TYR A 485 -10.32 5.05 -11.23
C TYR A 485 -9.60 4.08 -10.31
N PHE A 486 -9.83 4.25 -9.01
CA PHE A 486 -9.35 3.36 -7.96
C PHE A 486 -10.51 2.72 -7.22
N TYR A 487 -10.48 1.40 -7.07
CA TYR A 487 -11.50 0.62 -6.40
C TYR A 487 -10.92 -0.03 -5.16
N LEU A 488 -11.50 0.24 -3.99
CA LEU A 488 -11.17 -0.47 -2.75
C LEU A 488 -11.58 -1.94 -2.89
N GLN A 489 -10.63 -2.84 -2.69
CA GLN A 489 -10.89 -4.26 -2.53
C GLN A 489 -10.49 -4.68 -1.11
N ILE A 490 -11.36 -5.46 -0.47
CA ILE A 490 -11.10 -6.07 0.83
C ILE A 490 -11.07 -7.57 0.62
N HIS A 491 -10.05 -8.24 1.14
CA HIS A 491 -9.87 -9.69 1.06
C HIS A 491 -9.63 -10.23 2.46
N GLN A 492 -10.21 -11.38 2.79
CA GLN A 492 -9.81 -12.08 4.01
C GLN A 492 -8.48 -12.81 3.79
N MET A 493 -7.58 -12.72 4.76
CA MET A 493 -6.26 -13.37 4.74
C MET A 493 -6.20 -14.50 5.77
N PHE A 494 -5.49 -15.56 5.42
CA PHE A 494 -5.21 -16.73 6.25
C PHE A 494 -3.72 -17.08 6.15
N PHE A 495 -3.21 -17.96 7.02
CA PHE A 495 -1.83 -18.47 6.94
C PHE A 495 -1.87 -19.98 6.74
N ASN A 496 -1.24 -20.48 5.67
CA ASN A 496 -1.17 -21.92 5.41
C ASN A 496 -0.28 -22.65 6.44
N GLU A 497 -0.18 -23.98 6.34
CA GLU A 497 0.59 -24.81 7.26
C GLU A 497 2.11 -24.53 7.26
N ASP A 498 2.66 -23.95 6.20
CA ASP A 498 4.05 -23.50 6.13
C ASP A 498 4.24 -22.09 6.72
N GLY A 499 3.17 -21.50 7.23
CA GLY A 499 3.13 -20.16 7.78
C GLY A 499 3.24 -19.08 6.71
N TRP A 500 2.72 -19.27 5.50
CA TRP A 500 2.66 -18.21 4.49
C TRP A 500 1.24 -17.65 4.36
N PRO A 501 1.08 -16.32 4.22
CA PRO A 501 -0.23 -15.73 4.03
C PRO A 501 -0.80 -16.08 2.66
N VAL A 502 -2.09 -16.40 2.63
CA VAL A 502 -2.91 -16.62 1.44
C VAL A 502 -4.19 -15.79 1.57
N LEU A 503 -4.61 -15.17 0.47
CA LEU A 503 -5.85 -14.38 0.42
C LEU A 503 -7.00 -15.23 -0.10
N ASN A 504 -8.21 -14.98 0.36
CA ASN A 504 -9.37 -15.20 -0.51
C ASN A 504 -9.26 -14.21 -1.68
N GLN A 505 -9.05 -14.71 -2.89
CA GLN A 505 -8.87 -13.86 -4.07
C GLN A 505 -10.17 -13.19 -4.52
N ASN A 506 -11.32 -13.66 -4.01
CA ASN A 506 -12.58 -12.94 -4.12
C ASN A 506 -12.65 -11.84 -3.06
N GLU A 507 -13.37 -10.75 -3.36
CA GLU A 507 -13.62 -9.71 -2.37
C GLU A 507 -14.50 -10.23 -1.22
N TYR A 508 -14.19 -9.77 -0.01
CA TYR A 508 -14.89 -10.10 1.22
C TYR A 508 -16.39 -9.88 1.09
N TYR A 509 -17.15 -10.84 1.61
CA TYR A 509 -18.59 -10.73 1.74
C TYR A 509 -19.06 -11.12 3.15
N SER A 510 -20.11 -10.45 3.63
CA SER A 510 -20.51 -10.54 5.04
C SER A 510 -21.61 -11.57 5.32
N ASP A 511 -22.38 -12.00 4.31
CA ASP A 511 -23.49 -12.94 4.49
C ASP A 511 -23.17 -14.30 3.85
N PHE A 512 -22.90 -15.27 4.70
CA PHE A 512 -22.74 -16.68 4.34
C PHE A 512 -23.61 -17.56 5.25
N SER A 513 -24.79 -17.05 5.63
CA SER A 513 -25.73 -17.73 6.55
C SER A 513 -26.17 -19.12 6.08
N ASP A 514 -26.21 -19.36 4.76
CA ASP A 514 -26.54 -20.66 4.17
C ASP A 514 -25.33 -21.61 4.05
N TYR A 515 -24.11 -21.13 4.26
CA TYR A 515 -22.86 -21.85 3.91
C TYR A 515 -21.92 -22.06 5.08
N THR A 516 -22.01 -21.24 6.13
CA THR A 516 -21.07 -21.23 7.25
C THR A 516 -21.82 -21.18 8.57
N SER A 517 -21.25 -21.77 9.62
CA SER A 517 -21.93 -21.85 10.92
C SER A 517 -22.06 -20.51 11.63
N ASP A 518 -21.13 -19.58 11.39
CA ASP A 518 -21.16 -18.23 11.97
C ASP A 518 -21.88 -17.21 11.07
N GLY A 519 -22.30 -17.64 9.88
CA GLY A 519 -22.98 -16.82 8.88
C GLY A 519 -22.10 -15.79 8.18
N THR A 520 -20.77 -15.90 8.29
CA THR A 520 -19.80 -14.97 7.70
C THR A 520 -18.71 -15.70 6.93
N GLU A 521 -17.92 -14.98 6.12
CA GLU A 521 -16.78 -15.58 5.41
C GLU A 521 -15.80 -16.25 6.37
N SER A 522 -15.70 -17.58 6.32
CA SER A 522 -14.91 -18.37 7.27
C SER A 522 -14.48 -19.71 6.68
N LEU A 523 -13.36 -20.24 7.18
CA LEU A 523 -12.96 -21.60 6.89
C LEU A 523 -14.00 -22.56 7.47
N THR A 524 -14.67 -23.32 6.61
CA THR A 524 -15.70 -24.28 6.97
C THR A 524 -15.36 -25.63 6.39
N LYS A 525 -15.72 -26.70 7.10
CA LYS A 525 -15.43 -28.07 6.69
C LYS A 525 -16.17 -28.42 5.38
N LEU A 526 -15.40 -28.78 4.36
CA LEU A 526 -15.85 -29.33 3.08
C LEU A 526 -15.41 -30.78 2.93
N SER A 527 -16.04 -31.50 2.00
CA SER A 527 -15.60 -32.81 1.52
C SER A 527 -15.03 -32.72 0.10
N LEU A 528 -14.33 -33.77 -0.36
CA LEU A 528 -13.89 -33.85 -1.76
C LEU A 528 -15.08 -33.88 -2.73
N ASP A 529 -16.25 -34.37 -2.32
CA ASP A 529 -17.47 -34.32 -3.14
C ASP A 529 -17.97 -32.87 -3.30
N ASP A 530 -17.90 -32.06 -2.23
CA ASP A 530 -18.23 -30.63 -2.29
C ASP A 530 -17.27 -29.89 -3.22
N ILE A 531 -15.97 -30.22 -3.17
CA ILE A 531 -14.92 -29.61 -3.99
C ILE A 531 -14.98 -30.11 -5.44
N ALA A 532 -15.38 -31.35 -5.72
CA ALA A 532 -15.37 -31.92 -7.06
C ALA A 532 -16.14 -31.07 -8.07
N GLY A 533 -15.51 -30.76 -9.21
CA GLY A 533 -16.10 -29.94 -10.25
C GLY A 533 -15.07 -29.31 -11.19
N THR A 534 -15.56 -28.41 -12.04
CA THR A 534 -14.73 -27.64 -12.97
C THR A 534 -14.41 -26.29 -12.35
N TYR A 535 -13.16 -25.86 -12.45
CA TYR A 535 -12.64 -24.61 -11.92
C TYR A 535 -12.05 -23.75 -13.02
N ASP A 536 -12.20 -22.44 -12.88
CA ASP A 536 -11.36 -21.44 -13.55
C ASP A 536 -10.25 -21.06 -12.59
N THR A 537 -9.00 -21.27 -13.02
CA THR A 537 -7.82 -21.21 -12.15
C THR A 537 -6.77 -20.25 -12.68
N ILE A 538 -6.07 -19.60 -11.76
CA ILE A 538 -4.97 -18.67 -12.01
C ILE A 538 -3.74 -19.22 -11.31
N LEU A 539 -2.66 -19.37 -12.06
CA LEU A 539 -1.31 -19.52 -11.54
C LEU A 539 -0.63 -18.17 -11.73
N THR A 540 -0.22 -17.52 -10.64
CA THR A 540 0.54 -16.28 -10.76
C THR A 540 1.89 -16.57 -11.41
N VAL A 541 2.40 -15.57 -12.13
CA VAL A 541 3.72 -15.63 -12.72
C VAL A 541 4.43 -14.33 -12.40
N ARG A 542 5.66 -14.46 -11.91
CA ARG A 542 6.64 -13.37 -11.81
C ARG A 542 7.61 -13.47 -12.96
N GLY A 543 8.06 -12.32 -13.41
CA GLY A 543 8.94 -12.21 -14.57
C GLY A 543 9.47 -10.80 -14.70
N SER A 544 10.33 -10.58 -15.69
CA SER A 544 10.90 -9.27 -15.97
C SER A 544 10.82 -8.94 -17.45
N THR A 545 9.84 -9.50 -18.15
CA THR A 545 9.69 -9.28 -19.59
C THR A 545 9.05 -7.92 -19.80
N SER A 546 9.83 -6.95 -20.27
CA SER A 546 9.30 -5.63 -20.61
C SER A 546 8.71 -5.63 -22.03
N GLY A 547 7.56 -4.98 -22.18
CA GLY A 547 6.92 -4.79 -23.47
C GLY A 547 5.96 -3.60 -23.48
N THR A 548 5.37 -3.36 -24.64
CA THR A 548 4.37 -2.31 -24.82
C THR A 548 3.01 -2.81 -24.34
N PHE A 549 2.46 -2.17 -23.31
CA PHE A 549 1.12 -2.44 -22.79
C PHE A 549 0.19 -1.25 -23.07
N THR A 550 -1.08 -1.54 -23.36
CA THR A 550 -2.14 -0.53 -23.47
C THR A 550 -3.28 -0.93 -22.55
N SER A 551 -3.55 -0.11 -21.55
CA SER A 551 -4.71 -0.26 -20.68
C SER A 551 -6.01 0.01 -21.44
N GLY A 552 -7.13 -0.48 -20.90
CA GLY A 552 -8.45 -0.28 -21.48
C GLY A 552 -8.84 1.20 -21.68
N MET A 553 -9.83 1.43 -22.56
CA MET A 553 -10.47 2.73 -22.84
C MET A 553 -9.55 3.88 -23.34
N ASN A 554 -8.92 3.68 -24.50
CA ASN A 554 -8.22 4.72 -25.28
C ASN A 554 -7.03 5.38 -24.56
N GLU A 555 -6.38 4.68 -23.64
CA GLU A 555 -5.15 5.16 -23.00
C GLU A 555 -3.94 4.99 -23.94
N SER A 556 -2.92 5.82 -23.73
CA SER A 556 -1.68 5.71 -24.50
C SER A 556 -0.90 4.48 -24.06
N ALA A 557 -0.26 3.81 -25.00
CA ALA A 557 0.61 2.69 -24.71
C ALA A 557 1.84 3.15 -23.90
N SER A 558 2.27 2.29 -22.98
CA SER A 558 3.43 2.51 -22.11
C SER A 558 4.29 1.24 -22.07
N VAL A 559 5.57 1.39 -21.74
CA VAL A 559 6.45 0.23 -21.47
C VAL A 559 6.21 -0.22 -20.04
N ALA A 560 5.97 -1.52 -19.86
CA ALA A 560 5.72 -2.15 -18.58
C ALA A 560 6.22 -3.60 -18.58
N SER A 561 6.38 -4.18 -17.40
CA SER A 561 6.50 -5.61 -17.12
C SER A 561 5.21 -6.30 -17.54
N LEU A 562 5.29 -7.15 -18.55
CA LEU A 562 4.12 -7.80 -19.14
C LEU A 562 3.48 -8.78 -18.17
N GLU A 563 4.27 -9.49 -17.36
CA GLU A 563 3.76 -10.45 -16.37
C GLU A 563 2.91 -9.77 -15.28
N ASP A 564 3.07 -8.46 -15.06
CA ASP A 564 2.30 -7.68 -14.08
C ASP A 564 1.24 -6.77 -14.71
N ALA A 565 1.47 -6.27 -15.92
CA ALA A 565 0.54 -5.41 -16.63
C ALA A 565 -0.58 -6.19 -17.35
N GLU A 566 -0.24 -7.31 -17.99
CA GLU A 566 -1.22 -8.17 -18.66
C GLU A 566 -1.95 -9.02 -17.62
N PRO A 567 -3.29 -8.95 -17.53
CA PRO A 567 -4.02 -9.81 -16.62
C PRO A 567 -3.77 -11.28 -16.96
N THR A 568 -3.33 -12.06 -15.98
CA THR A 568 -3.22 -13.50 -16.15
C THR A 568 -4.61 -14.08 -16.44
N GLU A 569 -4.75 -14.76 -17.58
CA GLU A 569 -6.00 -15.40 -17.96
C GLU A 569 -6.19 -16.75 -17.27
N SER A 570 -7.42 -17.01 -16.83
CA SER A 570 -7.74 -18.28 -16.18
C SER A 570 -7.65 -19.47 -17.13
N LYS A 571 -7.10 -20.58 -16.61
CA LYS A 571 -7.11 -21.89 -17.26
C LYS A 571 -8.13 -22.80 -16.57
N THR A 572 -8.80 -23.63 -17.36
CA THR A 572 -9.76 -24.61 -16.83
C THR A 572 -9.03 -25.80 -16.21
N MET A 573 -9.51 -26.22 -15.03
CA MET A 573 -9.07 -27.41 -14.29
C MET A 573 -10.30 -28.21 -13.84
N LYS A 574 -10.22 -29.54 -13.76
CA LYS A 574 -11.27 -30.38 -13.18
C LYS A 574 -10.73 -31.19 -12.02
N ILE A 575 -11.42 -31.15 -10.88
CA ILE A 575 -11.17 -31.97 -9.70
C ILE A 575 -12.27 -33.04 -9.62
N ALA A 576 -11.89 -34.31 -9.49
CA ALA A 576 -12.83 -35.41 -9.24
C ALA A 576 -13.06 -35.63 -7.73
N SER A 577 -14.07 -36.44 -7.38
CA SER A 577 -14.42 -36.74 -5.98
C SER A 577 -13.36 -37.55 -5.22
N ASP A 578 -12.39 -38.14 -5.92
CA ASP A 578 -11.21 -38.78 -5.33
C ASP A 578 -10.00 -37.82 -5.21
N GLY A 579 -10.19 -36.53 -5.54
CA GLY A 579 -9.14 -35.51 -5.53
C GLY A 579 -8.29 -35.47 -6.80
N SER A 580 -8.48 -36.38 -7.77
CA SER A 580 -7.67 -36.37 -9.00
C SER A 580 -7.94 -35.13 -9.86
N ILE A 581 -6.86 -34.50 -10.34
CA ILE A 581 -6.91 -33.34 -11.23
C ILE A 581 -6.74 -33.79 -12.68
N SER A 582 -7.60 -33.26 -13.55
CA SER A 582 -7.58 -33.52 -14.99
C SER A 582 -7.99 -32.28 -15.80
N GLY A 583 -7.71 -32.30 -17.10
CA GLY A 583 -8.04 -31.24 -18.04
C GLY A 583 -7.00 -31.13 -19.15
N SER A 584 -7.13 -30.13 -20.01
CA SER A 584 -6.15 -29.84 -21.05
C SER A 584 -4.94 -29.04 -20.56
N ASN A 585 -5.06 -28.40 -19.39
CA ASN A 585 -4.04 -27.49 -18.85
C ASN A 585 -3.23 -28.10 -17.71
N TYR A 586 -3.86 -28.98 -16.94
CA TYR A 586 -3.30 -29.50 -15.70
C TYR A 586 -3.63 -30.96 -15.46
N SER A 587 -2.74 -31.65 -14.76
CA SER A 587 -2.97 -32.94 -14.13
C SER A 587 -2.34 -32.95 -12.73
N GLY A 588 -2.79 -33.83 -11.84
CA GLY A 588 -2.30 -33.81 -10.46
C GLY A 588 -3.28 -34.40 -9.45
N ILE A 589 -3.16 -33.98 -8.19
CA ILE A 589 -4.00 -34.42 -7.09
C ILE A 589 -4.21 -33.30 -6.06
N VAL A 590 -5.41 -33.27 -5.49
CA VAL A 590 -5.75 -32.51 -4.28
C VAL A 590 -5.87 -33.48 -3.11
N GLU A 591 -5.10 -33.22 -2.05
CA GLU A 591 -5.20 -33.93 -0.78
C GLU A 591 -5.80 -33.00 0.27
N LEU A 592 -7.07 -33.24 0.62
CA LEU A 592 -7.78 -32.45 1.62
C LEU A 592 -7.51 -32.99 3.04
N SER A 593 -7.13 -32.10 3.95
CA SER A 593 -6.85 -32.42 5.34
C SER A 593 -8.12 -32.73 6.13
N SER A 594 -7.96 -33.32 7.32
CA SER A 594 -9.09 -33.75 8.17
C SER A 594 -9.97 -32.61 8.69
N ASP A 595 -9.45 -31.38 8.69
CA ASP A 595 -10.21 -30.17 9.00
C ASP A 595 -11.24 -29.81 7.92
N GLY A 596 -11.06 -30.36 6.71
CA GLY A 596 -11.91 -30.20 5.54
C GLY A 596 -11.75 -28.87 4.82
N TYR A 597 -10.69 -28.11 5.09
CA TYR A 597 -10.40 -26.88 4.34
C TYR A 597 -8.93 -26.73 3.97
N SER A 598 -7.97 -27.25 4.76
CA SER A 598 -6.55 -27.22 4.39
C SER A 598 -6.28 -28.24 3.30
N ALA A 599 -5.55 -27.85 2.26
CA ALA A 599 -5.26 -28.75 1.15
C ALA A 599 -3.83 -28.62 0.63
N VAL A 600 -3.32 -29.75 0.17
CA VAL A 600 -2.08 -29.86 -0.64
C VAL A 600 -2.48 -30.17 -2.08
N ILE A 601 -2.00 -29.37 -3.03
CA ILE A 601 -2.26 -29.51 -4.45
C ILE A 601 -0.93 -29.79 -5.15
N THR A 602 -0.74 -31.01 -5.65
CA THR A 602 0.42 -31.34 -6.49
C THR A 602 0.02 -31.19 -7.95
N LEU A 603 0.73 -30.35 -8.70
CA LEU A 603 0.31 -29.93 -10.04
C LEU A 603 1.38 -30.15 -11.10
N LYS A 604 0.94 -30.63 -12.26
CA LYS A 604 1.71 -30.70 -13.50
C LYS A 604 1.04 -29.88 -14.58
N ASP A 605 1.83 -29.33 -15.50
CA ASP A 605 1.33 -28.66 -16.68
C ASP A 605 0.80 -29.65 -17.75
N ALA A 606 0.32 -29.11 -18.88
CA ALA A 606 -0.18 -29.88 -20.00
C ALA A 606 0.85 -30.81 -20.66
N SER A 607 2.16 -30.53 -20.48
CA SER A 607 3.25 -31.36 -20.97
C SER A 607 3.59 -32.52 -20.02
N GLY A 608 3.04 -32.50 -18.81
CA GLY A 608 3.35 -33.44 -17.74
C GLY A 608 4.56 -33.03 -16.89
N SER A 609 5.08 -31.81 -17.07
CA SER A 609 6.15 -31.25 -16.26
C SER A 609 5.62 -30.84 -14.89
N GLU A 610 6.35 -31.15 -13.82
CA GLU A 610 5.99 -30.77 -12.46
C GLU A 610 6.05 -29.24 -12.32
N LEU A 611 4.97 -28.64 -11.84
CA LEU A 611 4.92 -27.21 -11.48
C LEU A 611 5.30 -27.04 -10.01
N GLY A 612 4.82 -27.93 -9.14
CA GLY A 612 5.16 -27.93 -7.73
C GLY A 612 4.04 -28.43 -6.84
N THR A 613 4.26 -28.27 -5.53
CA THR A 613 3.33 -28.58 -4.46
C THR A 613 2.83 -27.29 -3.83
N PHE A 614 1.53 -27.04 -3.92
CA PHE A 614 0.89 -25.82 -3.43
C PHE A 614 0.07 -26.11 -2.18
N LYS A 615 0.23 -25.31 -1.14
CA LYS A 615 -0.47 -25.47 0.14
C LYS A 615 -1.34 -24.27 0.45
N GLY A 616 -2.58 -24.52 0.87
CA GLY A 616 -3.54 -23.46 1.19
C GLY A 616 -4.91 -24.00 1.57
N TYR A 617 -5.95 -23.28 1.16
CA TYR A 617 -7.31 -23.50 1.67
C TYR A 617 -8.37 -23.55 0.59
N PHE A 618 -9.39 -24.40 0.79
CA PHE A 618 -10.69 -24.31 0.14
C PHE A 618 -11.70 -23.62 1.07
N MET A 619 -12.58 -22.81 0.51
CA MET A 619 -13.67 -22.15 1.25
C MET A 619 -14.81 -21.73 0.33
N TYR A 620 -15.94 -21.36 0.94
CA TYR A 620 -16.98 -20.63 0.21
C TYR A 620 -16.56 -19.18 -0.03
N ALA A 621 -16.93 -18.63 -1.18
CA ALA A 621 -16.71 -17.25 -1.54
C ALA A 621 -17.85 -16.71 -2.40
N LEU A 622 -17.96 -15.38 -2.49
CA LEU A 622 -18.87 -14.72 -3.41
C LEU A 622 -18.13 -14.29 -4.69
N ASP A 623 -18.48 -14.93 -5.81
CA ASP A 623 -18.05 -14.52 -7.13
C ASP A 623 -19.12 -13.60 -7.72
N TRP A 624 -18.88 -12.29 -7.61
CA TRP A 624 -19.78 -11.24 -8.06
C TRP A 624 -19.38 -10.69 -9.45
N ALA A 625 -18.13 -10.86 -9.91
CA ALA A 625 -17.56 -10.10 -11.04
C ALA A 625 -17.95 -10.61 -12.44
N ARG A 626 -18.91 -11.54 -12.55
CA ARG A 626 -19.33 -12.14 -13.82
C ARG A 626 -20.04 -11.19 -14.77
N LYS A 627 -19.64 -11.25 -16.05
CA LYS A 627 -20.26 -10.49 -17.13
C LYS A 627 -21.65 -11.07 -17.45
N GLY A 628 -22.62 -10.17 -17.64
CA GLY A 628 -23.98 -10.50 -18.09
C GLY A 628 -24.93 -11.06 -17.02
N SER A 629 -24.44 -11.51 -15.86
CA SER A 629 -25.26 -11.85 -14.69
C SER A 629 -25.37 -10.65 -13.75
N ARG A 630 -26.55 -10.42 -13.17
CA ARG A 630 -26.74 -9.49 -12.03
C ARG A 630 -26.97 -10.25 -10.72
N VAL A 631 -26.82 -11.56 -10.74
CA VAL A 631 -27.04 -12.44 -9.60
C VAL A 631 -25.68 -12.87 -9.08
N ASP A 632 -25.38 -12.41 -7.88
CA ASP A 632 -24.34 -12.91 -7.00
C ASP A 632 -24.38 -14.44 -6.96
N ARG A 633 -23.26 -15.13 -7.24
CA ARG A 633 -23.19 -16.58 -6.98
C ARG A 633 -22.14 -16.88 -5.94
N TYR A 634 -22.58 -17.67 -4.97
CA TYR A 634 -21.73 -18.37 -4.05
C TYR A 634 -21.02 -19.51 -4.77
N THR A 635 -19.72 -19.60 -4.56
CA THR A 635 -18.87 -20.63 -5.14
C THR A 635 -17.97 -21.24 -4.07
N ILE A 636 -17.32 -22.35 -4.40
CA ILE A 636 -16.16 -22.83 -3.65
C ILE A 636 -14.92 -22.32 -4.38
N THR A 637 -14.08 -21.61 -3.65
CA THR A 637 -12.78 -21.13 -4.12
C THR A 637 -11.66 -21.87 -3.41
N PHE A 638 -10.46 -21.82 -3.97
CA PHE A 638 -9.25 -22.15 -3.25
C PHE A 638 -8.16 -21.12 -3.52
N THR A 639 -7.22 -20.99 -2.59
CA THR A 639 -5.97 -20.26 -2.80
C THR A 639 -4.84 -20.96 -2.07
N SER A 640 -3.71 -21.10 -2.74
CA SER A 640 -2.55 -21.87 -2.29
C SER A 640 -1.25 -21.24 -2.80
N LEU A 641 -0.14 -21.58 -2.17
CA LEU A 641 1.20 -21.09 -2.51
C LEU A 641 2.17 -22.27 -2.59
N SER A 642 3.04 -22.28 -3.60
CA SER A 642 4.22 -23.15 -3.59
C SER A 642 5.34 -22.47 -2.79
N SER A 643 5.84 -23.14 -1.75
CA SER A 643 6.93 -22.60 -0.90
C SER A 643 8.14 -23.53 -0.77
N THR A 644 8.16 -24.59 -1.59
CA THR A 644 9.30 -25.51 -1.67
C THR A 644 10.31 -24.95 -2.66
N GLU A 645 11.50 -24.55 -2.21
CA GLU A 645 12.52 -23.89 -3.07
C GLU A 645 12.92 -24.68 -4.33
N SER A 646 12.76 -26.02 -4.32
CA SER A 646 13.08 -26.88 -5.47
C SER A 646 11.96 -26.96 -6.51
N ASP A 647 10.76 -26.44 -6.22
CA ASP A 647 9.63 -26.47 -7.14
C ASP A 647 9.85 -25.49 -8.29
N ALA A 648 9.32 -25.81 -9.48
CA ALA A 648 9.45 -24.95 -10.65
C ALA A 648 8.77 -23.59 -10.44
N GLU A 649 7.62 -23.61 -9.75
CA GLU A 649 6.80 -22.42 -9.45
C GLU A 649 6.96 -21.96 -7.99
N ALA A 650 8.14 -22.18 -7.39
CA ALA A 650 8.42 -21.77 -6.01
C ALA A 650 8.18 -20.26 -5.82
N GLY A 651 7.29 -19.92 -4.89
CA GLY A 651 6.87 -18.56 -4.57
C GLY A 651 5.70 -18.02 -5.38
N GLU A 652 5.10 -18.83 -6.27
CA GLU A 652 3.87 -18.50 -6.99
C GLU A 652 2.61 -19.01 -6.29
N TYR A 653 1.53 -18.23 -6.44
CA TYR A 653 0.20 -18.56 -5.95
C TYR A 653 -0.61 -19.29 -7.01
N PHE A 654 -1.35 -20.31 -6.59
CA PHE A 654 -2.34 -20.99 -7.41
C PHE A 654 -3.71 -20.93 -6.74
N TRP A 655 -4.70 -20.44 -7.47
CA TRP A 655 -6.05 -20.23 -6.95
C TRP A 655 -7.10 -20.44 -8.02
N GLY A 656 -8.37 -20.56 -7.63
CA GLY A 656 -9.45 -20.67 -8.60
C GLY A 656 -10.83 -20.77 -8.01
N ASN A 657 -11.82 -20.46 -8.84
CA ASN A 657 -13.24 -20.52 -8.50
C ASN A 657 -13.88 -21.72 -9.22
N LYS A 658 -14.65 -22.53 -8.47
CA LYS A 658 -15.51 -23.56 -9.06
C LYS A 658 -16.52 -22.88 -9.99
N ARG A 659 -16.94 -23.52 -11.08
CA ARG A 659 -17.92 -23.01 -12.06
C ARG A 659 -19.37 -23.27 -11.67
#